data_AF-A0A945S007-F1
#
_entry.id   AF-A0A945S007-F1
#
_cell.length_a   1.000
_cell.length_b   1.000
_cell.length_c   1.000
_cell.angle_alpha   90.00
_cell.angle_beta   90.00
_cell.angle_gamma   90.00
#
_symmetry.space_group_name_H-M   'P 1'
#
loop_
_entity.id
_entity.type
_entity.pdbx_description
1 polymer ?
#
loop_
_entity_poly.entity_id
_entity_poly.type
_entity_poly.pdbx_seq_one_letter_code
_entity_poly.pdbx_strand_id
1 'polypeptide(L)'
;MTRSGWWVALSVFVGVVGAAHGQVARTVSVARFDEAPGIDGRLNDTAWTQAKALELQNIKDAPLKNVTNARVGYDGEFLFVGIRCEESKMQDLRAAWSHAEERDNAIWQDDCVEVFLDPLSRGAGTGAHVVVNSAGVWYDAWDGDRSWDCGLRTATVLEASAWTVELAIPFRDLGFTPNGGERWRLNVGREEKPAGELSCLGVGPGNFGSQERYVSAVFAGGGPVRIRSVAVADADAMLLELIGAGDAATYRIELLNTQGSKILSREALTATVEAGATKRVTVPYAARPGEQTLKLDVAAADTEKAIYENEILLRRAGDEPKKRVWQLPDPLYSELLSDTPTGLVRDGAIYWFPEIDHGKFWLFACQYGQRYVKSEKYQMLADLRLRPLNNSFVLTTPAYNAFEHFRTHGVKSILYPNVRGVKLGEGIPVKYLLDPASTELYLEDVRTTLTQYGDVIWAVTFGDEVIDHTESAGIRLFAEHANAYPFIREVDQAIRTTFGEGKFGIPTSKSDKNAFRWIAYRRWLTASLNNLLVTLAQTVRETRPGTLVISDDPVALHHGLDYGAMKGHADIITHQLYPRRDPDFPQSGYLTKTIADLSGIAEVWPCPHVEEYAVSFRPDEVLEELSQVVRNGGTGLHLYLGDTVGKRKGKRCLVNDFYGAPDRWQVVTAVLNELRQTRTLSFPGPDCAILYGTDSIASRPERNVSDKLPCQYTFLGPVSRSAFVFVDEYMIERGKAKLKRFRAVYMPDAKYVRQTTVTALRRYVETGGILVATDPEAFSFYSNGESAGDARKTLFGITLGPAKRRKAIVTADGTLPLVSAAYRVEAEPGTETVAAFDDGSPAILKRAVGQGMCWYFASSPCTRKALSNPEWKAFFPRLQAELGVATGHEIWRFRFPAKLIKAPDLPTETCLTNNHIAWRKFVPITTCNTDTEGTYSYTPPPDNIRDQGGVADIPFGKGDLTDRQAAPTTGDVIKKNSKIQDWVVRYKTPAPFAITFDLTVPRDLQRIHVFYTGPLSGLTVATSTNGQDWRVVAEQGEAVTPPRDVAELAIEFTPAPARFVRLSFAERKGKGMFVISEIEIWGP
;
A
#
# COMPACT_ATOMS: atom_id res chain seq x y z
N MET A 1 -53.36 27.38 -37.92
CA MET A 1 -52.22 26.92 -37.10
C MET A 1 -51.90 25.46 -37.49
N THR A 2 -51.53 25.22 -38.77
CA THR A 2 -50.16 25.08 -39.32
C THR A 2 -49.43 23.85 -38.72
N ARG A 3 -49.60 22.60 -39.25
CA ARG A 3 -49.06 22.01 -40.52
C ARG A 3 -47.58 22.35 -40.71
N SER A 4 -46.61 21.48 -41.00
CA SER A 4 -46.55 20.09 -41.50
C SER A 4 -45.04 19.74 -41.61
N GLY A 5 -44.59 18.49 -41.43
CA GLY A 5 -44.01 17.73 -42.55
C GLY A 5 -42.51 17.41 -42.39
N TRP A 6 -42.15 16.17 -42.71
CA TRP A 6 -40.85 15.49 -42.62
C TRP A 6 -39.83 15.93 -43.69
N TRP A 7 -38.54 15.55 -43.58
CA TRP A 7 -37.78 14.74 -44.58
C TRP A 7 -36.35 14.39 -44.10
N VAL A 8 -35.93 13.17 -44.45
CA VAL A 8 -34.60 12.54 -44.29
C VAL A 8 -33.64 13.04 -45.39
N ALA A 9 -32.35 13.24 -45.09
CA ALA A 9 -31.30 13.30 -46.12
C ALA A 9 -29.98 12.63 -45.67
N LEU A 10 -29.75 11.49 -46.32
CA LEU A 10 -28.55 10.73 -46.62
C LEU A 10 -27.18 11.45 -46.46
N SER A 11 -26.27 10.86 -45.68
CA SER A 11 -24.85 11.21 -45.64
C SER A 11 -24.09 10.51 -46.79
N VAL A 12 -23.47 11.28 -47.68
CA VAL A 12 -22.44 10.83 -48.61
C VAL A 12 -21.10 11.35 -48.07
N PHE A 13 -20.26 10.45 -47.53
CA PHE A 13 -18.87 10.78 -47.22
C PHE A 13 -18.01 10.48 -48.45
N VAL A 14 -17.60 11.54 -49.15
CA VAL A 14 -16.47 11.49 -50.09
C VAL A 14 -15.20 11.52 -49.25
N GLY A 15 -14.34 10.51 -49.44
CA GLY A 15 -13.05 10.42 -48.77
C GLY A 15 -12.11 11.56 -49.20
N VAL A 16 -11.52 12.22 -48.20
CA VAL A 16 -10.29 12.99 -48.39
C VAL A 16 -9.20 12.25 -47.61
N VAL A 17 -8.22 11.76 -48.35
CA VAL A 17 -6.94 11.26 -47.82
C VAL A 17 -6.23 12.44 -47.16
N GLY A 18 -6.25 12.47 -45.82
CA GLY A 18 -5.43 13.38 -45.03
C GLY A 18 -4.07 12.74 -44.79
N ALA A 19 -3.02 13.27 -45.41
CA ALA A 19 -1.64 12.91 -45.14
C ALA A 19 -1.30 13.11 -43.66
N ALA A 20 -0.88 12.05 -42.97
CA ALA A 20 -0.28 12.13 -41.65
C ALA A 20 1.03 12.92 -41.76
N HIS A 21 1.00 14.19 -41.38
CA HIS A 21 2.21 14.97 -41.19
C HIS A 21 2.86 14.49 -39.89
N GLY A 22 3.95 13.72 -40.00
CA GLY A 22 4.83 13.49 -38.86
C GLY A 22 5.42 14.83 -38.43
N GLN A 23 4.94 15.36 -37.30
CA GLN A 23 5.46 16.60 -36.76
C GLN A 23 6.78 16.29 -36.02
N VAL A 24 7.90 16.71 -36.60
CA VAL A 24 9.23 16.62 -35.98
C VAL A 24 9.21 17.45 -34.69
N ALA A 25 9.63 16.87 -33.56
CA ALA A 25 9.71 17.57 -32.28
C ALA A 25 10.54 18.86 -32.43
N ARG A 26 9.98 20.00 -31.98
CA ARG A 26 10.65 21.30 -32.04
C ARG A 26 11.95 21.23 -31.22
N THR A 27 13.06 21.67 -31.81
CA THR A 27 14.36 21.71 -31.14
C THR A 27 14.59 23.10 -30.53
N VAL A 28 15.03 23.16 -29.27
CA VAL A 28 15.39 24.39 -28.55
C VAL A 28 16.86 24.31 -28.12
N SER A 29 17.59 25.41 -28.17
CA SER A 29 18.98 25.48 -27.69
C SER A 29 18.98 25.99 -26.25
N VAL A 30 19.73 25.34 -25.37
CA VAL A 30 19.96 25.74 -23.97
C VAL A 30 21.33 26.38 -23.88
N ALA A 31 21.40 27.69 -23.65
CA ALA A 31 22.66 28.43 -23.66
C ALA A 31 23.49 28.11 -22.41
N ARG A 32 24.81 27.96 -22.56
CA ARG A 32 25.73 27.89 -21.42
C ARG A 32 25.96 29.30 -20.92
N PHE A 33 25.78 29.54 -19.63
CA PHE A 33 26.03 30.81 -18.98
C PHE A 33 27.47 30.87 -18.47
N ASP A 34 28.18 31.94 -18.85
CA ASP A 34 29.54 32.21 -18.37
C ASP A 34 29.55 32.63 -16.89
N GLU A 35 28.50 33.34 -16.46
CA GLU A 35 28.23 33.74 -15.08
C GLU A 35 26.79 33.38 -14.73
N ALA A 36 26.57 32.73 -13.57
CA ALA A 36 25.25 32.33 -13.13
C ALA A 36 24.36 33.56 -12.81
N PRO A 37 23.07 33.56 -13.19
CA PRO A 37 22.14 34.61 -12.78
C PRO A 37 21.90 34.56 -11.26
N GLY A 38 21.69 35.73 -10.66
CA GLY A 38 21.22 35.80 -9.28
C GLY A 38 19.74 35.43 -9.25
N ILE A 39 19.35 34.42 -8.46
CA ILE A 39 17.94 34.00 -8.35
C ILE A 39 17.19 34.97 -7.44
N ASP A 40 16.84 36.14 -7.98
CA ASP A 40 16.12 37.22 -7.31
C ASP A 40 14.75 37.52 -7.94
N GLY A 41 14.42 36.82 -9.03
CA GLY A 41 13.17 36.85 -9.76
C GLY A 41 13.09 37.97 -10.79
N ARG A 42 14.14 38.76 -11.05
CA ARG A 42 14.06 39.98 -11.88
C ARG A 42 14.43 39.80 -13.34
N LEU A 43 15.06 38.69 -13.74
CA LEU A 43 15.46 38.40 -15.13
C LEU A 43 16.34 39.48 -15.77
N ASN A 44 17.05 40.28 -14.97
CA ASN A 44 17.85 41.42 -15.44
C ASN A 44 19.36 41.14 -15.48
N ASP A 45 19.80 39.95 -15.06
CA ASP A 45 21.18 39.52 -15.17
C ASP A 45 21.62 39.35 -16.64
N THR A 46 22.89 39.67 -16.90
CA THR A 46 23.51 39.55 -18.22
C THR A 46 23.40 38.12 -18.79
N ALA A 47 23.41 37.10 -17.93
CA ALA A 47 23.25 35.69 -18.33
C ALA A 47 22.00 35.45 -19.19
N TRP A 48 20.87 36.06 -18.84
CA TRP A 48 19.60 35.88 -19.57
C TRP A 48 19.63 36.43 -21.00
N THR A 49 20.58 37.30 -21.33
CA THR A 49 20.79 37.78 -22.72
C THR A 49 21.42 36.73 -23.63
N GLN A 50 22.08 35.72 -23.05
CA GLN A 50 22.71 34.61 -23.77
C GLN A 50 21.68 33.53 -24.16
N ALA A 51 20.56 33.45 -23.42
CA ALA A 51 19.48 32.49 -23.69
C ALA A 51 18.45 33.07 -24.68
N LYS A 52 18.04 32.25 -25.65
CA LYS A 52 16.96 32.60 -26.58
C LYS A 52 15.61 32.65 -25.83
N ALA A 53 14.83 33.71 -26.07
CA ALA A 53 13.44 33.76 -25.61
C ALA A 53 12.59 32.73 -26.38
N LEU A 54 11.88 31.90 -25.62
CA LEU A 54 10.98 30.86 -26.09
C LEU A 54 9.56 31.27 -25.73
N GLU A 55 8.84 31.80 -26.71
CA GLU A 55 7.42 32.13 -26.53
C GLU A 55 6.59 30.84 -26.42
N LEU A 56 5.77 30.77 -25.37
CA LEU A 56 4.81 29.69 -25.18
C LEU A 56 3.68 29.83 -26.22
N GLN A 57 2.98 28.74 -26.51
CA GLN A 57 1.84 28.73 -27.41
C GLN A 57 0.59 28.28 -26.67
N ASN A 58 -0.55 28.89 -26.99
CA ASN A 58 -1.83 28.47 -26.42
C ASN A 58 -2.09 27.00 -26.80
N ILE A 59 -2.42 26.16 -25.82
CA ILE A 59 -2.62 24.73 -26.08
C ILE A 59 -3.82 24.44 -27.01
N LYS A 60 -4.71 25.43 -27.20
CA LYS A 60 -5.87 25.38 -28.09
C LYS A 60 -5.62 26.00 -29.46
N ASP A 61 -4.36 26.32 -29.79
CA ASP A 61 -3.96 26.93 -31.07
C ASP A 61 -4.68 28.27 -31.35
N ALA A 62 -4.81 29.10 -30.29
CA ALA A 62 -5.36 30.44 -30.35
C ALA A 62 -4.29 31.50 -30.01
N PRO A 63 -4.47 32.79 -30.37
CA PRO A 63 -3.58 33.85 -29.90
C PRO A 63 -3.53 33.89 -28.36
N LEU A 64 -2.35 34.07 -27.79
CA LEU A 64 -2.19 34.28 -26.35
C LEU A 64 -2.87 35.59 -25.93
N LYS A 65 -3.59 35.56 -24.82
CA LYS A 65 -4.16 36.78 -24.21
C LYS A 65 -3.09 37.60 -23.51
N ASN A 66 -2.20 36.91 -22.80
CA ASN A 66 -1.03 37.52 -22.18
C ASN A 66 0.22 36.72 -22.59
N VAL A 67 1.19 37.39 -23.20
CA VAL A 67 2.40 36.73 -23.72
C VAL A 67 3.22 36.16 -22.57
N THR A 68 3.65 34.90 -22.70
CA THR A 68 4.56 34.27 -21.74
C THR A 68 5.81 33.81 -22.47
N ASN A 69 6.98 34.18 -21.95
CA ASN A 69 8.27 33.84 -22.53
C ASN A 69 9.15 33.11 -21.51
N ALA A 70 9.65 31.94 -21.88
CA ALA A 70 10.65 31.21 -21.12
C ALA A 70 12.05 31.43 -21.71
N ARG A 71 13.07 31.44 -20.88
CA ARG A 71 14.49 31.37 -21.24
C ARG A 71 15.09 30.20 -20.48
N VAL A 72 15.85 29.38 -21.18
CA VAL A 72 16.51 28.21 -20.59
C VAL A 72 18.01 28.33 -20.83
N GLY A 73 18.77 28.27 -19.76
CA GLY A 73 20.23 28.23 -19.79
C GLY A 73 20.76 27.28 -18.74
N TYR A 74 22.06 27.11 -18.69
CA TYR A 74 22.70 26.25 -17.72
C TYR A 74 24.14 26.69 -17.44
N ASP A 75 24.67 26.30 -16.29
CA ASP A 75 26.10 26.34 -16.00
C ASP A 75 26.59 24.95 -15.59
N GLY A 76 27.68 24.86 -14.82
CA GLY A 76 28.18 23.58 -14.33
C GLY A 76 27.37 22.96 -13.18
N GLU A 77 26.45 23.70 -12.56
CA GLU A 77 25.76 23.29 -11.32
C GLU A 77 24.23 23.26 -11.44
N PHE A 78 23.62 24.14 -12.23
CA PHE A 78 22.17 24.30 -12.31
C PHE A 78 21.64 24.40 -13.75
N LEU A 79 20.43 23.88 -13.95
CA LEU A 79 19.56 24.29 -15.04
C LEU A 79 18.81 25.55 -14.61
N PHE A 80 18.96 26.61 -15.39
CA PHE A 80 18.26 27.86 -15.15
C PHE A 80 17.04 27.99 -16.07
N VAL A 81 15.88 28.28 -15.48
CA VAL A 81 14.65 28.58 -16.23
C VAL A 81 14.11 29.92 -15.74
N GLY A 82 14.15 30.91 -16.63
CA GLY A 82 13.62 32.24 -16.38
C GLY A 82 12.33 32.44 -17.16
N ILE A 83 11.23 32.78 -16.50
CA ILE A 83 9.93 32.93 -17.16
C ILE A 83 9.35 34.30 -16.84
N ARG A 84 8.99 35.03 -17.90
CA ARG A 84 8.23 36.27 -17.81
C ARG A 84 6.81 36.01 -18.28
N CYS A 85 5.88 36.21 -17.36
CA CYS A 85 4.45 36.06 -17.55
C CYS A 85 3.84 37.46 -17.64
N GLU A 86 3.63 38.01 -18.84
CA GLU A 86 2.83 39.23 -18.95
C GLU A 86 1.44 38.95 -18.37
N GLU A 87 0.82 39.96 -17.77
CA GLU A 87 -0.49 39.83 -17.19
C GLU A 87 -1.22 41.18 -17.14
N SER A 88 -2.28 41.29 -17.94
CA SER A 88 -3.13 42.49 -17.99
C SER A 88 -4.03 42.66 -16.76
N LYS A 89 -4.19 41.61 -15.94
CA LYS A 89 -5.01 41.61 -14.72
C LYS A 89 -4.22 41.19 -13.48
N MET A 90 -3.11 41.88 -13.21
CA MET A 90 -2.24 41.58 -12.07
C MET A 90 -2.98 41.50 -10.72
N GLN A 91 -4.02 42.31 -10.52
CA GLN A 91 -4.84 42.31 -9.30
C GLN A 91 -5.72 41.04 -9.13
N ASP A 92 -5.91 40.27 -10.19
CA ASP A 92 -6.74 39.06 -10.21
C ASP A 92 -5.90 37.77 -10.15
N LEU A 93 -4.57 37.88 -9.98
CA LEU A 93 -3.69 36.72 -9.83
C LEU A 93 -4.15 35.83 -8.68
N ARG A 94 -4.26 34.53 -8.96
CA ARG A 94 -4.63 33.54 -7.95
C ARG A 94 -3.36 32.97 -7.30
N ALA A 95 -3.24 33.14 -5.98
CA ALA A 95 -2.19 32.56 -5.15
C ALA A 95 -2.83 32.04 -3.84
N ALA A 96 -3.57 30.93 -3.93
CA ALA A 96 -4.17 30.28 -2.76
C ALA A 96 -3.11 29.67 -1.83
N TRP A 97 -1.92 29.36 -2.35
CA TRP A 97 -0.74 28.95 -1.59
C TRP A 97 0.27 30.09 -1.60
N SER A 98 0.67 30.58 -0.42
CA SER A 98 1.52 31.77 -0.31
C SER A 98 2.63 31.65 0.73
N HIS A 99 2.69 30.51 1.45
CA HIS A 99 3.71 30.22 2.44
C HIS A 99 4.55 28.99 2.07
N ALA A 100 5.83 28.99 2.41
CA ALA A 100 6.78 27.95 1.99
C ALA A 100 6.43 26.55 2.55
N GLU A 101 5.79 26.47 3.72
CA GLU A 101 5.31 25.21 4.32
C GLU A 101 4.14 24.57 3.54
N GLU A 102 3.54 25.30 2.60
CA GLU A 102 2.44 24.84 1.76
C GLU A 102 2.94 24.22 0.44
N ARG A 103 4.26 24.05 0.31
CA ARG A 103 4.91 23.34 -0.79
C ARG A 103 4.27 21.97 -1.01
N ASP A 104 4.30 21.53 -2.26
CA ASP A 104 3.81 20.25 -2.75
C ASP A 104 2.29 20.08 -2.64
N ASN A 105 1.53 21.11 -2.28
CA ASN A 105 0.08 21.12 -2.43
C ASN A 105 -0.33 21.15 -3.92
N ALA A 106 -1.63 21.33 -4.19
CA ALA A 106 -2.13 21.47 -5.55
C ALA A 106 -1.81 22.86 -6.12
N ILE A 107 -0.51 23.17 -6.28
CA ILE A 107 0.01 24.48 -6.71
C ILE A 107 -0.51 24.84 -8.11
N TRP A 108 -0.77 23.85 -8.98
CA TRP A 108 -1.42 24.01 -10.28
C TRP A 108 -2.83 24.60 -10.23
N GLN A 109 -3.43 24.79 -9.04
CA GLN A 109 -4.69 25.52 -8.89
C GLN A 109 -4.52 27.05 -8.90
N ASP A 110 -3.30 27.55 -8.77
CA ASP A 110 -2.92 28.98 -8.78
C ASP A 110 -2.42 29.43 -10.16
N ASP A 111 -2.16 30.74 -10.34
CA ASP A 111 -1.40 31.21 -11.50
C ASP A 111 0.05 30.75 -11.33
N CYS A 112 0.44 29.76 -12.13
CA CYS A 112 1.71 29.06 -11.97
C CYS A 112 2.36 28.72 -13.31
N VAL A 113 3.67 28.49 -13.23
CA VAL A 113 4.47 27.90 -14.30
C VAL A 113 4.81 26.46 -13.95
N GLU A 114 4.92 25.61 -14.96
CA GLU A 114 5.29 24.20 -14.82
C GLU A 114 6.46 23.88 -15.74
N VAL A 115 7.47 23.21 -15.22
CA VAL A 115 8.64 22.73 -15.95
C VAL A 115 8.69 21.22 -15.85
N PHE A 116 8.74 20.56 -17.00
CA PHE A 116 8.87 19.11 -17.11
C PHE A 116 10.20 18.77 -17.77
N LEU A 117 10.97 17.88 -17.16
CA LEU A 117 12.29 17.49 -17.62
C LEU A 117 12.41 15.97 -17.67
N ASP A 118 12.81 15.44 -18.82
CA ASP A 118 13.27 14.07 -18.94
C ASP A 118 14.74 14.06 -19.39
N PRO A 119 15.68 14.15 -18.43
CA PRO A 119 17.11 14.26 -18.72
C PRO A 119 17.70 13.00 -19.35
N LEU A 120 17.03 11.86 -19.15
CA LEU A 120 17.48 10.54 -19.62
C LEU A 120 16.77 10.09 -20.90
N SER A 121 15.88 10.92 -21.45
CA SER A 121 15.12 10.63 -22.68
C SER A 121 14.41 9.27 -22.67
N ARG A 122 13.86 8.86 -21.52
CA ARG A 122 13.32 7.50 -21.27
C ARG A 122 12.08 7.13 -22.08
N GLY A 123 11.40 8.11 -22.70
CA GLY A 123 10.20 7.84 -23.52
C GLY A 123 8.94 7.46 -22.74
N ALA A 124 9.06 7.08 -21.46
CA ALA A 124 7.98 6.73 -20.55
C ALA A 124 8.10 7.52 -19.22
N GLY A 125 6.99 8.10 -18.75
CA GLY A 125 6.96 8.93 -17.53
C GLY A 125 7.30 10.42 -17.78
N THR A 126 7.06 11.27 -16.77
CA THR A 126 7.27 12.73 -16.84
C THR A 126 8.64 13.18 -16.33
N GLY A 127 9.52 12.28 -15.88
CA GLY A 127 10.80 12.67 -15.28
C GLY A 127 10.59 13.62 -14.11
N ALA A 128 11.39 14.68 -14.00
CA ALA A 128 11.18 15.72 -13.01
C ALA A 128 10.06 16.69 -13.44
N HIS A 129 9.13 16.95 -12.53
CA HIS A 129 8.04 17.91 -12.67
C HIS A 129 8.21 18.95 -11.57
N VAL A 130 8.40 20.22 -11.94
CA VAL A 130 8.53 21.36 -11.02
C VAL A 130 7.45 22.38 -11.35
N VAL A 131 6.71 22.83 -10.35
CA VAL A 131 5.67 23.85 -10.48
C VAL A 131 5.96 24.99 -9.53
N VAL A 132 5.85 26.25 -9.97
CA VAL A 132 6.02 27.43 -9.11
C VAL A 132 4.89 28.42 -9.39
N ASN A 133 4.19 28.86 -8.35
CA ASN A 133 3.17 29.90 -8.48
C ASN A 133 3.75 31.32 -8.35
N SER A 134 2.94 32.34 -8.64
CA SER A 134 3.32 33.75 -8.53
C SER A 134 3.79 34.20 -7.14
N ALA A 135 3.43 33.50 -6.07
CA ALA A 135 3.88 33.74 -4.69
C ALA A 135 5.21 33.05 -4.34
N GLY A 136 5.80 32.30 -5.28
CA GLY A 136 7.05 31.58 -5.07
C GLY A 136 6.89 30.28 -4.27
N VAL A 137 5.65 29.82 -4.04
CA VAL A 137 5.39 28.47 -3.49
C VAL A 137 5.49 27.47 -4.63
N TRP A 138 6.14 26.35 -4.37
CA TRP A 138 6.43 25.37 -5.40
C TRP A 138 5.96 23.96 -5.06
N TYR A 139 5.98 23.11 -6.07
CA TYR A 139 5.73 21.69 -5.99
C TYR A 139 6.79 20.99 -6.82
N ASP A 140 7.18 19.80 -6.40
CA ASP A 140 7.95 18.92 -7.26
C ASP A 140 7.58 17.45 -7.13
N ALA A 141 7.91 16.70 -8.18
CA ALA A 141 7.79 15.27 -8.19
C ALA A 141 8.72 14.65 -9.23
N TRP A 142 9.16 13.42 -8.96
CA TRP A 142 9.83 12.59 -9.95
C TRP A 142 8.89 11.46 -10.38
N ASP A 143 8.54 11.38 -11.67
CA ASP A 143 7.58 10.42 -12.21
C ASP A 143 6.24 10.38 -11.43
N GLY A 144 5.81 11.53 -10.90
CA GLY A 144 4.60 11.69 -10.09
C GLY A 144 4.75 11.35 -8.61
N ASP A 145 5.95 10.94 -8.16
CA ASP A 145 6.27 10.79 -6.74
C ASP A 145 6.59 12.13 -6.09
N ARG A 146 5.64 12.61 -5.29
CA ARG A 146 5.69 13.86 -4.49
C ARG A 146 6.62 13.79 -3.28
N SER A 147 7.33 12.68 -3.08
CA SER A 147 8.33 12.56 -2.02
C SER A 147 9.74 12.89 -2.47
N TRP A 148 9.96 13.04 -3.78
CA TRP A 148 11.19 13.64 -4.30
C TRP A 148 11.21 15.12 -3.94
N ASP A 149 12.33 15.59 -3.38
CA ASP A 149 12.56 16.99 -3.04
C ASP A 149 13.83 17.47 -3.73
N CYS A 150 13.66 18.32 -4.73
CA CYS A 150 14.74 19.02 -5.42
C CYS A 150 15.14 20.27 -4.63
N GLY A 151 16.45 20.52 -4.54
CA GLY A 151 17.02 21.72 -3.93
C GLY A 151 16.83 22.98 -4.78
N LEU A 152 15.64 23.14 -5.38
CA LEU A 152 15.24 24.26 -6.19
C LEU A 152 15.54 25.57 -5.47
N ARG A 153 16.23 26.48 -6.16
CA ARG A 153 16.25 27.89 -5.79
C ARG A 153 15.28 28.60 -6.70
N THR A 154 14.37 29.35 -6.12
CA THR A 154 13.40 30.12 -6.88
C THR A 154 13.11 31.45 -6.22
N ALA A 155 12.88 32.46 -7.05
CA ALA A 155 12.40 33.76 -6.64
C ALA A 155 11.39 34.27 -7.67
N THR A 156 10.34 34.95 -7.18
CA THR A 156 9.32 35.59 -8.02
C THR A 156 9.26 37.07 -7.74
N VAL A 157 8.96 37.87 -8.77
CA VAL A 157 8.72 39.31 -8.65
C VAL A 157 7.40 39.64 -9.34
N LEU A 158 6.55 40.37 -8.62
CA LEU A 158 5.34 40.98 -9.18
C LEU A 158 5.67 42.40 -9.66
N GLU A 159 5.44 42.68 -10.93
CA GLU A 159 5.59 44.00 -11.55
C GLU A 159 4.21 44.64 -11.82
N ALA A 160 4.19 45.82 -12.46
CA ALA A 160 2.95 46.49 -12.80
C ALA A 160 2.11 45.76 -13.86
N SER A 161 2.75 45.04 -14.78
CA SER A 161 2.09 44.39 -15.93
C SER A 161 2.52 42.94 -16.17
N ALA A 162 3.28 42.35 -15.25
CA ALA A 162 3.81 41.01 -15.39
C ALA A 162 4.16 40.44 -14.02
N TRP A 163 4.33 39.12 -13.96
CA TRP A 163 5.14 38.50 -12.93
C TRP A 163 6.26 37.68 -13.56
N THR A 164 7.37 37.61 -12.86
CA THR A 164 8.57 36.92 -13.31
C THR A 164 8.98 35.87 -12.30
N VAL A 165 9.62 34.81 -12.78
CA VAL A 165 10.16 33.74 -11.96
C VAL A 165 11.50 33.29 -12.51
N GLU A 166 12.44 33.08 -11.61
CA GLU A 166 13.74 32.47 -11.90
C GLU A 166 13.85 31.18 -11.11
N LEU A 167 14.17 30.10 -11.81
CA LEU A 167 14.39 28.78 -11.24
C LEU A 167 15.85 28.40 -11.48
N ALA A 168 16.54 27.95 -10.44
CA ALA A 168 17.78 27.19 -10.56
C ALA A 168 17.54 25.79 -10.02
N ILE A 169 17.45 24.82 -10.93
CA ILE A 169 17.23 23.41 -10.62
C ILE A 169 18.60 22.73 -10.54
N PRO A 170 19.03 22.20 -9.37
CA PRO A 170 20.35 21.61 -9.23
C PRO A 170 20.47 20.33 -10.06
N PHE A 171 21.52 20.23 -10.89
CA PHE A 171 21.75 19.02 -11.68
C PHE A 171 21.98 17.77 -10.82
N ARG A 172 22.58 17.95 -9.64
CA ARG A 172 22.76 16.89 -8.64
C ARG A 172 21.44 16.21 -8.23
N ASP A 173 20.33 16.95 -8.21
CA ASP A 173 19.03 16.44 -7.75
C ASP A 173 18.25 15.80 -8.90
N LEU A 174 18.55 16.22 -10.13
CA LEU A 174 18.13 15.53 -11.37
C LEU A 174 18.97 14.27 -11.66
N GLY A 175 20.06 14.07 -10.93
CA GLY A 175 20.99 12.95 -11.09
C GLY A 175 21.82 13.01 -12.38
N PHE A 176 21.79 14.14 -13.11
CA PHE A 176 22.43 14.29 -14.41
C PHE A 176 22.86 15.74 -14.68
N THR A 177 24.15 15.95 -14.95
CA THR A 177 24.72 17.25 -15.34
C THR A 177 25.01 17.24 -16.83
N PRO A 178 24.39 18.13 -17.63
CA PRO A 178 24.55 18.10 -19.07
C PRO A 178 25.85 18.75 -19.52
N ASN A 179 26.51 18.13 -20.48
CA ASN A 179 27.57 18.78 -21.26
C ASN A 179 27.04 19.38 -22.56
N GLY A 180 27.84 20.27 -23.14
CA GLY A 180 27.55 20.83 -24.44
C GLY A 180 27.39 19.76 -25.54
N GLY A 181 26.28 19.84 -26.28
CA GLY A 181 25.89 18.94 -27.36
C GLY A 181 24.84 17.92 -26.96
N GLU A 182 24.56 17.78 -25.66
CA GLU A 182 23.57 16.83 -25.13
C GLU A 182 22.13 17.24 -25.43
N ARG A 183 21.24 16.23 -25.46
CA ARG A 183 19.82 16.41 -25.73
C ARG A 183 18.96 15.89 -24.59
N TRP A 184 18.13 16.77 -24.03
CA TRP A 184 17.07 16.40 -23.11
C TRP A 184 15.71 16.58 -23.79
N ARG A 185 14.68 16.02 -23.15
CA ARG A 185 13.30 16.38 -23.45
C ARG A 185 12.82 17.35 -22.36
N LEU A 186 12.19 18.45 -22.78
CA LEU A 186 11.75 19.54 -21.91
C LEU A 186 10.33 19.96 -22.30
N ASN A 187 9.51 20.36 -21.34
CA ASN A 187 8.37 21.23 -21.61
C ASN A 187 8.28 22.33 -20.54
N VAL A 188 7.78 23.51 -20.93
CA VAL A 188 7.45 24.60 -20.01
C VAL A 188 6.02 25.03 -20.31
N GLY A 189 5.18 25.09 -19.27
CA GLY A 189 3.79 25.51 -19.35
C GLY A 189 3.46 26.63 -18.37
N ARG A 190 2.37 27.37 -18.64
CA ARG A 190 1.74 28.31 -17.71
C ARG A 190 0.26 28.00 -17.58
N GLU A 191 -0.20 27.89 -16.34
CA GLU A 191 -1.61 27.94 -15.98
C GLU A 191 -2.01 29.38 -15.66
N GLU A 192 -2.45 30.14 -16.66
CA GLU A 192 -2.93 31.50 -16.45
C GLU A 192 -4.37 31.46 -15.93
N LYS A 193 -4.58 31.95 -14.71
CA LYS A 193 -5.88 31.86 -14.03
C LYS A 193 -6.81 33.04 -14.31
N PRO A 194 -6.36 34.31 -14.36
CA PRO A 194 -7.25 35.46 -14.59
C PRO A 194 -8.07 35.40 -15.88
N ALA A 195 -7.55 34.81 -16.95
CA ALA A 195 -8.20 34.65 -18.24
C ALA A 195 -8.46 33.18 -18.63
N GLY A 196 -8.06 32.22 -17.77
CA GLY A 196 -8.33 30.79 -17.91
C GLY A 196 -7.60 30.16 -19.10
N GLU A 197 -6.37 30.59 -19.34
CA GLU A 197 -5.55 30.19 -20.47
C GLU A 197 -4.44 29.20 -20.06
N LEU A 198 -4.25 28.16 -20.89
CA LEU A 198 -3.13 27.23 -20.76
C LEU A 198 -2.21 27.42 -21.96
N SER A 199 -0.92 27.61 -21.70
CA SER A 199 0.09 27.76 -22.76
C SER A 199 1.32 26.92 -22.45
N CYS A 200 2.01 26.40 -23.47
CA CYS A 200 3.27 25.67 -23.30
C CYS A 200 4.18 25.72 -24.55
N LEU A 201 5.43 25.24 -24.42
CA LEU A 201 6.41 25.24 -25.52
C LEU A 201 6.07 24.27 -26.66
N GLY A 202 5.55 23.09 -26.32
CA GLY A 202 5.20 22.06 -27.30
C GLY A 202 3.75 22.10 -27.76
N VAL A 203 3.54 21.81 -29.05
CA VAL A 203 2.23 21.73 -29.69
C VAL A 203 1.87 20.26 -29.85
N GLY A 204 0.67 19.87 -29.43
CA GLY A 204 0.23 18.47 -29.46
C GLY A 204 -1.03 18.24 -28.61
N PRO A 205 -1.63 17.04 -28.67
CA PRO A 205 -2.77 16.70 -27.81
C PRO A 205 -2.34 16.51 -26.34
N GLY A 206 -3.31 16.50 -25.41
CA GLY A 206 -3.08 16.14 -24.00
C GLY A 206 -2.78 17.32 -23.05
N ASN A 207 -2.24 17.03 -21.87
CA ASN A 207 -1.87 18.03 -20.84
C ASN A 207 -0.38 18.36 -20.93
N PHE A 208 0.15 19.26 -20.09
CA PHE A 208 1.56 19.67 -20.17
C PHE A 208 2.58 18.52 -20.02
N GLY A 209 2.23 17.47 -19.28
CA GLY A 209 3.07 16.27 -19.11
C GLY A 209 2.95 15.25 -20.23
N SER A 210 2.10 15.46 -21.24
CA SER A 210 1.98 14.57 -22.40
C SER A 210 3.26 14.56 -23.24
N GLN A 211 3.71 13.37 -23.64
CA GLN A 211 5.00 13.16 -24.32
C GLN A 211 5.12 13.95 -25.62
N GLU A 212 3.99 14.12 -26.31
CA GLU A 212 3.85 14.85 -27.56
C GLU A 212 4.16 16.35 -27.40
N ARG A 213 4.15 16.88 -26.18
CA ARG A 213 4.42 18.29 -25.87
C ARG A 213 5.87 18.56 -25.46
N TYR A 214 6.72 17.55 -25.39
CA TYR A 214 8.13 17.78 -25.08
C TYR A 214 8.89 18.27 -26.32
N VAL A 215 9.66 19.34 -26.14
CA VAL A 215 10.64 19.83 -27.12
C VAL A 215 12.00 19.16 -26.89
N SER A 216 12.81 19.02 -27.94
CA SER A 216 14.20 18.54 -27.81
C SER A 216 15.09 19.71 -27.40
N ALA A 217 15.55 19.72 -26.15
CA ALA A 217 16.45 20.73 -25.61
C ALA A 217 17.91 20.32 -25.83
N VAL A 218 18.67 21.13 -26.57
CA VAL A 218 20.08 20.88 -26.93
C VAL A 218 20.98 21.83 -26.17
N PHE A 219 21.84 21.30 -25.30
CA PHE A 219 22.76 22.11 -24.50
C PHE A 219 23.90 22.66 -25.36
N ALA A 220 24.15 23.97 -25.30
CA ALA A 220 25.15 24.64 -26.13
C ALA A 220 26.57 24.45 -25.59
N GLY A 221 27.56 24.45 -26.49
CA GLY A 221 28.94 23.99 -26.24
C GLY A 221 29.14 22.58 -26.80
N GLY A 222 30.39 22.11 -26.98
CA GLY A 222 30.63 20.73 -27.40
C GLY A 222 31.96 20.56 -28.13
N GLY A 223 32.70 19.51 -27.78
CA GLY A 223 33.89 19.06 -28.49
C GLY A 223 33.56 18.36 -29.82
N PRO A 224 34.52 17.64 -30.44
CA PRO A 224 34.34 17.00 -31.75
C PRO A 224 33.33 15.84 -31.78
N VAL A 225 32.78 15.43 -30.64
CA VAL A 225 31.74 14.40 -30.51
C VAL A 225 30.59 14.92 -29.66
N ARG A 226 29.34 14.68 -30.09
CA ARG A 226 28.16 14.88 -29.25
C ARG A 226 27.76 13.55 -28.65
N ILE A 227 27.44 13.54 -27.36
CA ILE A 227 27.06 12.33 -26.64
C ILE A 227 25.59 12.45 -26.26
N ARG A 228 24.81 11.39 -26.52
CA ARG A 228 23.49 11.21 -25.92
C ARG A 228 23.57 10.00 -25.01
N SER A 229 23.43 10.20 -23.72
CA SER A 229 23.22 9.10 -22.77
C SER A 229 21.74 8.75 -22.72
N VAL A 230 21.43 7.47 -22.86
CA VAL A 230 20.11 6.92 -22.54
C VAL A 230 20.32 5.98 -21.36
N ALA A 231 19.66 6.27 -20.24
CA ALA A 231 19.56 5.27 -19.20
C ALA A 231 18.70 4.12 -19.73
N VAL A 232 19.28 2.93 -19.82
CA VAL A 232 18.51 1.71 -20.06
C VAL A 232 17.93 1.33 -18.70
N ALA A 233 16.61 1.42 -18.56
CA ALA A 233 15.95 0.91 -17.37
C ALA A 233 16.29 -0.58 -17.22
N ASP A 234 16.70 -0.98 -16.01
CA ASP A 234 17.00 -2.36 -15.60
C ASP A 234 18.22 -3.06 -16.22
N ALA A 235 19.15 -2.34 -16.84
CA ALA A 235 20.46 -2.87 -17.19
C ALA A 235 21.56 -2.21 -16.33
N ASP A 236 22.45 -3.05 -15.79
CA ASP A 236 23.78 -2.71 -15.27
C ASP A 236 24.67 -2.16 -16.40
N ALA A 237 24.19 -1.15 -17.15
CA ALA A 237 24.84 -0.59 -18.32
C ALA A 237 24.28 0.78 -18.71
N MET A 238 25.16 1.62 -19.25
CA MET A 238 24.85 2.92 -19.80
C MET A 238 25.00 2.88 -21.33
N LEU A 239 23.95 3.29 -22.06
CA LEU A 239 24.01 3.43 -23.51
C LEU A 239 24.42 4.85 -23.89
N LEU A 240 25.47 4.96 -24.68
CA LEU A 240 25.98 6.20 -25.26
C LEU A 240 25.76 6.18 -26.77
N GLU A 241 25.10 7.21 -27.31
CA GLU A 241 25.16 7.50 -28.75
C GLU A 241 26.22 8.57 -28.97
N LEU A 242 27.36 8.20 -29.56
CA LEU A 242 28.39 9.11 -30.02
C LEU A 242 28.05 9.60 -31.42
N ILE A 243 28.00 10.91 -31.63
CA ILE A 243 27.68 11.52 -32.93
C ILE A 243 28.88 12.34 -33.37
N GLY A 244 29.50 11.95 -34.50
CA GLY A 244 30.70 12.60 -35.03
C GLY A 244 30.38 13.99 -35.56
N ALA A 245 30.97 15.03 -34.96
CA ALA A 245 30.78 16.44 -35.36
C ALA A 245 31.91 16.97 -36.28
N GLY A 246 32.89 16.11 -36.63
CA GLY A 246 34.05 16.40 -37.47
C GLY A 246 34.56 15.15 -38.19
N ASP A 247 35.87 15.04 -38.46
CA ASP A 247 36.49 13.88 -39.13
C ASP A 247 36.33 12.57 -38.33
N ALA A 248 36.49 11.44 -39.01
CA ALA A 248 36.43 10.12 -38.39
C ALA A 248 37.48 10.00 -37.26
N ALA A 249 37.03 9.62 -36.06
CA ALA A 249 37.88 9.57 -34.88
C ALA A 249 37.52 8.37 -33.99
N THR A 250 38.54 7.87 -33.27
CA THR A 250 38.36 6.83 -32.25
C THR A 250 38.37 7.45 -30.87
N TYR A 251 37.40 7.09 -30.03
CA TYR A 251 37.27 7.59 -28.67
C TYR A 251 37.48 6.45 -27.67
N ARG A 252 38.24 6.70 -26.61
CA ARG A 252 38.22 5.92 -25.38
C ARG A 252 37.07 6.40 -24.50
N ILE A 253 36.33 5.46 -23.94
CA ILE A 253 35.24 5.70 -23.00
C ILE A 253 35.57 4.94 -21.73
N GLU A 254 35.64 5.63 -20.60
CA GLU A 254 35.86 5.08 -19.28
C GLU A 254 34.64 5.37 -18.39
N LEU A 255 34.16 4.38 -17.65
CA LEU A 255 33.08 4.53 -16.69
C LEU A 255 33.53 4.00 -15.34
N LEU A 256 33.68 4.88 -14.36
CA LEU A 256 34.03 4.58 -13.00
C LEU A 256 32.79 4.63 -12.11
N ASN A 257 32.42 3.52 -11.48
CA ASN A 257 31.35 3.47 -10.50
C ASN A 257 31.94 3.49 -9.09
N THR A 258 31.49 4.40 -8.24
CA THR A 258 31.94 4.52 -6.84
C THR A 258 30.76 4.58 -5.87
N GLN A 259 31.03 4.29 -4.60
CA GLN A 259 30.13 4.52 -3.47
C GLN A 259 30.94 5.11 -2.33
N GLY A 260 30.73 6.40 -2.03
CA GLY A 260 31.68 7.18 -1.25
C GLY A 260 33.07 7.14 -1.91
N SER A 261 34.12 6.87 -1.12
CA SER A 261 35.49 6.70 -1.64
C SER A 261 35.78 5.32 -2.24
N LYS A 262 34.83 4.38 -2.19
CA LYS A 262 35.03 3.00 -2.66
C LYS A 262 34.72 2.89 -4.15
N ILE A 263 35.67 2.41 -4.95
CA ILE A 263 35.45 2.05 -6.35
C ILE A 263 34.73 0.69 -6.41
N LEU A 264 33.58 0.65 -7.09
CA LEU A 264 32.74 -0.52 -7.28
C LEU A 264 33.00 -1.22 -8.62
N SER A 265 33.18 -0.46 -9.70
CA SER A 265 33.62 -0.97 -11.00
C SER A 265 34.33 0.12 -11.80
N ARG A 266 35.15 -0.28 -12.78
CA ARG A 266 35.74 0.62 -13.76
C ARG A 266 35.73 -0.10 -15.10
N GLU A 267 34.97 0.43 -16.05
CA GLU A 267 34.93 -0.07 -17.41
C GLU A 267 35.69 0.86 -18.34
N ALA A 268 36.34 0.31 -19.35
CA ALA A 268 37.02 1.08 -20.39
C ALA A 268 36.82 0.40 -21.74
N LEU A 269 36.43 1.18 -22.75
CA LEU A 269 36.20 0.69 -24.10
C LEU A 269 36.58 1.73 -25.14
N THR A 270 36.64 1.32 -26.42
CA THR A 270 36.91 2.23 -27.54
C THR A 270 35.84 2.16 -28.60
N ALA A 271 35.48 3.30 -29.19
CA ALA A 271 34.54 3.38 -30.29
C ALA A 271 35.01 4.34 -31.38
N THR A 272 35.07 3.86 -32.62
CA THR A 272 35.32 4.70 -33.80
C THR A 272 34.00 5.22 -34.34
N VAL A 273 33.95 6.52 -34.59
CA VAL A 273 32.79 7.24 -35.13
C VAL A 273 33.22 7.93 -36.41
N GLU A 274 32.57 7.58 -37.52
CA GLU A 274 32.78 8.24 -38.80
C GLU A 274 32.17 9.66 -38.80
N ALA A 275 32.68 10.52 -39.68
CA ALA A 275 32.19 11.90 -39.80
C ALA A 275 30.68 11.95 -40.08
N GLY A 276 29.93 12.66 -39.24
CA GLY A 276 28.47 12.78 -39.35
C GLY A 276 27.67 11.51 -39.02
N ALA A 277 28.33 10.41 -38.64
CA ALA A 277 27.67 9.16 -38.26
C ALA A 277 27.36 9.10 -36.76
N THR A 278 26.38 8.26 -36.41
CA THR A 278 26.06 7.92 -35.02
C THR A 278 26.56 6.52 -34.70
N LYS A 279 27.33 6.38 -33.63
CA LYS A 279 27.79 5.10 -33.09
C LYS A 279 27.19 4.89 -31.71
N ARG A 280 26.49 3.76 -31.52
CA ARG A 280 25.99 3.35 -30.21
C ARG A 280 27.03 2.52 -29.48
N VAL A 281 27.18 2.78 -28.19
CA VAL A 281 28.18 2.17 -27.32
C VAL A 281 27.55 1.90 -25.96
N THR A 282 27.57 0.65 -25.52
CA THR A 282 27.05 0.26 -24.22
C THR A 282 28.21 0.04 -23.27
N VAL A 283 28.23 0.76 -22.15
CA VAL A 283 29.26 0.66 -21.10
C VAL A 283 28.63 0.00 -19.87
N PRO A 284 29.04 -1.21 -19.46
CA PRO A 284 28.46 -1.86 -18.29
C PRO A 284 28.81 -1.11 -16.99
N TYR A 285 28.02 -1.28 -15.93
CA TYR A 285 28.37 -0.87 -14.56
C TYR A 285 27.56 -1.71 -13.57
N ALA A 286 28.11 -2.05 -12.41
CA ALA A 286 27.35 -2.83 -11.41
C ALA A 286 26.57 -1.92 -10.44
N ALA A 287 25.25 -1.81 -10.56
CA ALA A 287 24.45 -1.12 -9.55
C ALA A 287 24.47 -1.89 -8.20
N ARG A 288 24.67 -1.16 -7.10
CA ARG A 288 24.75 -1.65 -5.73
C ARG A 288 23.77 -0.87 -4.84
N PRO A 289 23.30 -1.44 -3.72
CA PRO A 289 22.48 -0.71 -2.75
C PRO A 289 23.24 0.50 -2.16
N GLY A 290 22.51 1.59 -1.87
CA GLY A 290 23.07 2.87 -1.42
C GLY A 290 23.36 3.83 -2.58
N GLU A 291 23.67 5.09 -2.29
CA GLU A 291 24.03 6.07 -3.30
C GLU A 291 25.34 5.65 -3.99
N GLN A 292 25.34 5.65 -5.32
CA GLN A 292 26.53 5.42 -6.13
C GLN A 292 26.73 6.56 -7.11
N THR A 293 27.96 6.76 -7.51
CA THR A 293 28.36 7.76 -8.48
C THR A 293 28.98 7.06 -9.67
N LEU A 294 28.44 7.23 -10.88
CA LEU A 294 29.09 6.83 -12.12
C LEU A 294 29.78 8.04 -12.73
N LYS A 295 31.11 8.04 -12.77
CA LYS A 295 31.90 9.00 -13.52
C LYS A 295 32.21 8.45 -14.92
N LEU A 296 31.69 9.09 -15.96
CA LEU A 296 31.90 8.79 -17.38
C LEU A 296 32.91 9.76 -17.99
N ASP A 297 34.04 9.25 -18.45
CA ASP A 297 35.05 10.02 -19.19
C ASP A 297 35.11 9.51 -20.64
N VAL A 298 35.12 10.42 -21.61
CA VAL A 298 35.35 10.09 -23.03
C VAL A 298 36.48 10.96 -23.55
N ALA A 299 37.51 10.34 -24.12
CA ALA A 299 38.73 10.98 -24.65
C ALA A 299 38.97 10.55 -26.10
N ALA A 300 39.56 11.41 -26.94
CA ALA A 300 40.09 10.94 -28.22
C ALA A 300 41.27 9.98 -27.98
N ALA A 301 41.39 8.91 -28.79
CA ALA A 301 42.36 7.84 -28.55
C ALA A 301 43.83 8.30 -28.54
N ASP A 302 44.13 9.44 -29.16
CA ASP A 302 45.44 10.08 -29.26
C ASP A 302 45.71 11.13 -28.17
N THR A 303 44.78 11.33 -27.23
CA THR A 303 44.91 12.28 -26.13
C THR A 303 44.67 11.62 -24.77
N GLU A 304 45.39 12.08 -23.73
CA GLU A 304 45.12 11.65 -22.36
C GLU A 304 44.00 12.44 -21.68
N LYS A 305 43.69 13.65 -22.18
CA LYS A 305 42.67 14.51 -21.59
C LYS A 305 41.28 14.11 -22.08
N ALA A 306 40.36 13.87 -21.15
CA ALA A 306 38.95 13.67 -21.48
C ALA A 306 38.39 14.89 -22.22
N ILE A 307 37.69 14.63 -23.32
CA ILE A 307 36.98 15.65 -24.12
C ILE A 307 35.50 15.76 -23.71
N TYR A 308 35.03 14.83 -22.89
CA TYR A 308 33.72 14.81 -22.24
C TYR A 308 33.87 14.08 -20.89
N GLU A 309 33.37 14.67 -19.82
CA GLU A 309 33.31 14.07 -18.48
C GLU A 309 31.90 14.29 -17.92
N ASN A 310 31.25 13.25 -17.40
CA ASN A 310 29.95 13.36 -16.75
C ASN A 310 29.95 12.57 -15.44
N GLU A 311 29.17 13.01 -14.48
CA GLU A 311 28.96 12.32 -13.22
C GLU A 311 27.46 12.09 -13.02
N ILE A 312 27.08 10.81 -12.94
CA ILE A 312 25.71 10.35 -12.80
C ILE A 312 25.54 9.79 -11.40
N LEU A 313 24.62 10.37 -10.64
CA LEU A 313 24.30 9.88 -9.31
C LEU A 313 23.21 8.82 -9.41
N LEU A 314 23.55 7.56 -9.14
CA LEU A 314 22.57 6.50 -9.00
C LEU A 314 22.02 6.52 -7.58
N ARG A 315 20.87 7.16 -7.41
CA ARG A 315 20.01 6.94 -6.25
C ARG A 315 19.08 5.78 -6.56
N ARG A 316 19.50 4.55 -6.23
CA ARG A 316 18.52 3.45 -6.17
C ARG A 316 17.50 3.82 -5.10
N ALA A 317 16.20 3.60 -5.33
CA ALA A 317 15.15 3.80 -4.32
C ALA A 317 15.63 3.32 -2.93
N GLY A 318 15.92 4.28 -2.05
CA GLY A 318 16.88 4.03 -0.97
C GLY A 318 17.37 5.24 -0.15
N ASP A 319 16.89 6.47 -0.36
CA ASP A 319 16.74 7.39 0.79
C ASP A 319 15.80 6.66 1.75
N GLU A 320 16.21 6.42 3.00
CA GLU A 320 15.44 5.56 3.91
C GLU A 320 13.95 5.91 3.78
N PRO A 321 13.12 4.98 3.28
CA PRO A 321 11.72 5.28 3.03
C PRO A 321 11.15 5.83 4.32
N LYS A 322 10.43 6.97 4.27
CA LYS A 322 9.75 7.56 5.44
C LYS A 322 9.27 6.42 6.32
N LYS A 323 9.84 6.29 7.52
CA LYS A 323 9.61 5.13 8.39
C LYS A 323 8.11 4.93 8.53
N ARG A 324 7.56 3.81 8.07
CA ARG A 324 6.10 3.55 8.06
C ARG A 324 5.66 2.60 9.16
N VAL A 325 6.63 1.87 9.72
CA VAL A 325 6.48 0.88 10.78
C VAL A 325 7.50 1.17 11.87
N TRP A 326 7.25 0.64 13.06
CA TRP A 326 8.13 0.77 14.21
C TRP A 326 9.57 0.37 13.85
N GLN A 327 10.53 1.23 14.18
CA GLN A 327 11.94 0.94 13.97
C GLN A 327 12.53 0.39 15.25
N LEU A 328 12.99 -0.85 15.17
CA LEU A 328 13.57 -1.53 16.30
C LEU A 328 15.10 -1.57 16.18
N PRO A 329 15.83 -0.75 16.96
CA PRO A 329 17.28 -0.87 17.04
C PRO A 329 17.65 -2.15 17.78
N ASP A 330 18.74 -2.78 17.32
CA ASP A 330 19.36 -3.96 17.94
C ASP A 330 18.37 -5.12 18.20
N PRO A 331 17.74 -5.70 17.15
CA PRO A 331 16.79 -6.78 17.33
C PRO A 331 17.43 -8.03 17.95
N LEU A 332 16.66 -8.73 18.79
CA LEU A 332 16.94 -10.05 19.32
C LEU A 332 15.95 -11.05 18.74
N TYR A 333 16.32 -12.33 18.73
CA TYR A 333 15.48 -13.39 18.21
C TYR A 333 15.55 -14.64 19.10
N SER A 334 16.50 -15.54 18.84
CA SER A 334 16.61 -16.84 19.52
C SER A 334 16.83 -16.71 21.03
N GLU A 335 17.41 -15.60 21.46
CA GLU A 335 17.68 -15.25 22.85
C GLU A 335 16.40 -15.06 23.68
N LEU A 336 15.26 -14.80 23.03
CA LEU A 336 13.97 -14.51 23.68
C LEU A 336 12.99 -15.69 23.61
N LEU A 337 13.38 -16.78 22.94
CA LEU A 337 12.56 -17.98 22.84
C LEU A 337 12.58 -18.75 24.16
N SER A 338 11.43 -19.25 24.59
CA SER A 338 11.29 -20.14 25.75
C SER A 338 11.58 -21.59 25.38
N ASP A 339 11.45 -22.53 26.32
CA ASP A 339 11.45 -23.97 26.05
C ASP A 339 10.09 -24.53 25.59
N THR A 340 9.04 -23.70 25.56
CA THR A 340 7.67 -24.14 25.30
C THR A 340 7.40 -24.24 23.79
N PRO A 341 6.95 -25.40 23.28
CA PRO A 341 6.54 -25.55 21.89
C PRO A 341 5.43 -24.57 21.48
N THR A 342 5.42 -24.16 20.20
CA THR A 342 4.29 -23.45 19.62
C THR A 342 3.05 -24.34 19.54
N GLY A 343 1.87 -23.74 19.72
CA GLY A 343 0.59 -24.44 19.79
C GLY A 343 0.00 -24.74 18.41
N LEU A 344 -1.26 -24.34 18.20
CA LEU A 344 -2.05 -24.70 17.01
C LEU A 344 -1.47 -24.18 15.68
N VAL A 345 -0.50 -23.25 15.69
CA VAL A 345 0.12 -22.73 14.45
C VAL A 345 0.83 -23.83 13.65
N ARG A 346 1.24 -24.91 14.33
CA ARG A 346 1.74 -26.15 13.72
C ARG A 346 0.68 -26.82 12.85
N ASP A 347 -0.59 -26.68 13.22
CA ASP A 347 -1.72 -27.23 12.48
C ASP A 347 -2.12 -26.33 11.31
N GLY A 348 -1.88 -25.02 11.34
CA GLY A 348 -2.10 -24.17 10.18
C GLY A 348 -2.15 -22.68 10.48
N ALA A 349 -2.63 -21.91 9.49
CA ALA A 349 -2.97 -20.49 9.63
C ALA A 349 -4.33 -20.23 8.95
N ILE A 350 -5.10 -19.29 9.48
CA ILE A 350 -6.38 -18.88 8.87
C ILE A 350 -6.06 -18.13 7.58
N TYR A 351 -6.73 -18.47 6.47
CA TYR A 351 -6.48 -17.83 5.18
C TYR A 351 -7.78 -17.52 4.46
N TRP A 352 -7.96 -16.27 4.03
CA TRP A 352 -8.96 -15.96 3.02
C TRP A 352 -8.48 -16.51 1.69
N PHE A 353 -9.25 -17.40 1.06
CA PHE A 353 -8.87 -18.08 -0.18
C PHE A 353 -9.59 -17.47 -1.39
N PRO A 354 -9.18 -16.30 -1.89
CA PRO A 354 -9.81 -15.67 -3.03
C PRO A 354 -9.74 -16.54 -4.30
N GLU A 355 -8.72 -17.40 -4.43
CA GLU A 355 -8.46 -18.29 -5.57
C GLU A 355 -9.52 -19.37 -5.80
N ILE A 356 -10.49 -19.50 -4.89
CA ILE A 356 -11.61 -20.44 -5.05
C ILE A 356 -12.53 -20.08 -6.21
N ASP A 357 -12.61 -18.82 -6.61
CA ASP A 357 -13.41 -18.41 -7.77
C ASP A 357 -12.64 -18.64 -9.08
N HIS A 358 -12.53 -19.93 -9.46
CA HIS A 358 -11.80 -20.38 -10.65
C HIS A 358 -12.23 -19.67 -11.95
N GLY A 359 -13.49 -19.21 -12.03
CA GLY A 359 -13.98 -18.45 -13.17
C GLY A 359 -13.34 -17.06 -13.25
N LYS A 360 -13.24 -16.35 -12.13
CA LYS A 360 -12.53 -15.06 -12.06
C LYS A 360 -11.04 -15.23 -12.28
N PHE A 361 -10.44 -16.25 -11.69
CA PHE A 361 -9.00 -16.49 -11.82
C PHE A 361 -8.57 -16.85 -13.22
N TRP A 362 -9.38 -17.62 -13.96
CA TRP A 362 -9.12 -17.85 -15.38
C TRP A 362 -9.09 -16.55 -16.20
N LEU A 363 -10.04 -15.63 -15.96
CA LEU A 363 -10.08 -14.34 -16.65
C LEU A 363 -8.86 -13.48 -16.30
N PHE A 364 -8.50 -13.43 -15.01
CA PHE A 364 -7.30 -12.75 -14.53
C PHE A 364 -6.04 -13.34 -15.19
N ALA A 365 -5.86 -14.66 -15.11
CA ALA A 365 -4.70 -15.37 -15.63
C ALA A 365 -4.52 -15.14 -17.13
N CYS A 366 -5.62 -15.17 -17.89
CA CYS A 366 -5.60 -14.85 -19.31
C CYS A 366 -5.21 -13.39 -19.59
N GLN A 367 -5.78 -12.43 -18.86
CA GLN A 367 -5.50 -11.01 -19.07
C GLN A 367 -4.03 -10.66 -18.79
N TYR A 368 -3.45 -11.23 -17.74
CA TYR A 368 -2.08 -10.90 -17.30
C TYR A 368 -1.02 -11.91 -17.74
N GLY A 369 -1.39 -12.90 -18.55
CA GLY A 369 -0.45 -13.93 -19.01
C GLY A 369 0.17 -14.75 -17.88
N GLN A 370 -0.64 -15.10 -16.86
CA GLN A 370 -0.16 -15.76 -15.65
C GLN A 370 -0.60 -17.22 -15.61
N ARG A 371 0.25 -18.09 -15.05
CA ARG A 371 -0.13 -19.47 -14.74
C ARG A 371 -1.19 -19.51 -13.65
N TYR A 372 -2.26 -20.26 -13.90
CA TYR A 372 -3.27 -20.60 -12.90
C TYR A 372 -3.77 -22.02 -13.12
N VAL A 373 -3.41 -22.93 -12.21
CA VAL A 373 -3.90 -24.30 -12.22
C VAL A 373 -4.64 -24.55 -10.91
N LYS A 374 -5.92 -24.93 -11.01
CA LYS A 374 -6.80 -25.13 -9.87
C LYS A 374 -6.18 -26.09 -8.85
N SER A 375 -5.74 -27.27 -9.26
CA SER A 375 -5.17 -28.28 -8.37
C SER A 375 -3.93 -27.78 -7.63
N GLU A 376 -3.05 -27.02 -8.30
CA GLU A 376 -1.86 -26.44 -7.67
C GLU A 376 -2.21 -25.46 -6.54
N LYS A 377 -3.32 -24.72 -6.66
CA LYS A 377 -3.77 -23.83 -5.58
C LYS A 377 -4.24 -24.60 -4.35
N TYR A 378 -4.91 -25.73 -4.53
CA TYR A 378 -5.26 -26.61 -3.41
C TYR A 378 -4.03 -27.32 -2.84
N GLN A 379 -3.08 -27.74 -3.67
CA GLN A 379 -1.81 -28.30 -3.20
C GLN A 379 -1.01 -27.28 -2.39
N MET A 380 -0.95 -26.02 -2.83
CA MET A 380 -0.33 -24.91 -2.09
C MET A 380 -0.96 -24.75 -0.69
N LEU A 381 -2.29 -24.83 -0.58
CA LEU A 381 -2.96 -24.79 0.73
C LEU A 381 -2.51 -25.95 1.64
N ALA A 382 -2.37 -27.15 1.08
CA ALA A 382 -1.93 -28.34 1.83
C ALA A 382 -0.47 -28.20 2.29
N ASP A 383 0.44 -27.87 1.36
CA ASP A 383 1.88 -27.74 1.61
C ASP A 383 2.17 -26.66 2.65
N LEU A 384 1.49 -25.52 2.53
CA LEU A 384 1.62 -24.40 3.45
C LEU A 384 0.68 -24.52 4.66
N ARG A 385 -0.10 -25.60 4.82
CA ARG A 385 -1.13 -25.78 5.86
C ARG A 385 -2.00 -24.53 6.07
N LEU A 386 -2.38 -23.87 4.98
CA LEU A 386 -3.31 -22.75 5.02
C LEU A 386 -4.73 -23.31 5.14
N ARG A 387 -5.50 -22.74 6.07
CA ARG A 387 -6.86 -23.17 6.40
C ARG A 387 -7.83 -22.19 5.76
N PRO A 388 -8.38 -22.51 4.57
CA PRO A 388 -9.19 -21.56 3.83
C PRO A 388 -10.53 -21.31 4.55
N LEU A 389 -10.91 -20.04 4.72
CA LEU A 389 -12.23 -19.62 5.17
C LEU A 389 -13.26 -19.80 4.04
N ASN A 390 -14.31 -20.58 4.29
CA ASN A 390 -15.35 -20.85 3.30
C ASN A 390 -16.72 -20.97 3.92
N ASN A 391 -17.74 -20.55 3.18
CA ASN A 391 -19.13 -20.70 3.61
C ASN A 391 -19.79 -21.93 3.01
N SER A 392 -20.85 -22.43 3.66
CA SER A 392 -21.58 -23.63 3.22
C SER A 392 -22.04 -23.56 1.76
N PHE A 393 -22.43 -22.38 1.27
CA PHE A 393 -22.81 -22.19 -0.13
C PHE A 393 -21.65 -22.46 -1.11
N VAL A 394 -20.49 -21.82 -0.89
CA VAL A 394 -19.29 -22.01 -1.73
C VAL A 394 -18.83 -23.46 -1.66
N LEU A 395 -18.91 -24.06 -0.48
CA LEU A 395 -18.48 -25.42 -0.24
C LEU A 395 -19.36 -26.48 -0.93
N THR A 396 -20.67 -26.23 -1.03
CA THR A 396 -21.65 -27.19 -1.59
C THR A 396 -22.03 -26.93 -3.04
N THR A 397 -21.72 -25.75 -3.59
CA THR A 397 -22.07 -25.41 -4.97
C THR A 397 -21.20 -26.21 -5.95
N PRO A 398 -21.82 -26.98 -6.89
CA PRO A 398 -21.08 -27.83 -7.83
C PRO A 398 -20.04 -27.09 -8.69
N ALA A 399 -20.26 -25.79 -8.96
CA ALA A 399 -19.33 -24.96 -9.73
C ALA A 399 -17.95 -24.79 -9.06
N TYR A 400 -17.88 -24.84 -7.73
CA TYR A 400 -16.62 -24.78 -6.99
C TYR A 400 -16.09 -26.18 -6.68
N ASN A 401 -16.99 -27.10 -6.29
CA ASN A 401 -16.68 -28.47 -5.87
C ASN A 401 -15.56 -28.54 -4.81
N ALA A 402 -15.51 -27.55 -3.92
CA ALA A 402 -14.33 -27.27 -3.10
C ALA A 402 -13.98 -28.44 -2.15
N PHE A 403 -14.98 -29.10 -1.58
CA PHE A 403 -14.76 -30.23 -0.67
C PHE A 403 -14.08 -31.43 -1.30
N GLU A 404 -14.42 -31.78 -2.54
CA GLU A 404 -13.74 -32.88 -3.24
C GLU A 404 -12.26 -32.55 -3.48
N HIS A 405 -11.96 -31.29 -3.83
CA HIS A 405 -10.58 -30.84 -3.95
C HIS A 405 -9.87 -30.81 -2.59
N PHE A 406 -10.54 -30.42 -1.52
CA PHE A 406 -9.98 -30.48 -0.17
C PHE A 406 -9.66 -31.92 0.26
N ARG A 407 -10.56 -32.88 0.00
CA ARG A 407 -10.29 -34.31 0.25
C ARG A 407 -9.11 -34.82 -0.57
N THR A 408 -9.11 -34.52 -1.86
CA THR A 408 -8.08 -34.97 -2.81
C THR A 408 -6.68 -34.51 -2.40
N HIS A 409 -6.54 -33.26 -1.96
CA HIS A 409 -5.23 -32.67 -1.61
C HIS A 409 -4.95 -32.69 -0.09
N GLY A 410 -5.85 -33.25 0.73
CA GLY A 410 -5.69 -33.26 2.19
C GLY A 410 -5.80 -31.88 2.86
N VAL A 411 -6.44 -30.89 2.22
CA VAL A 411 -6.66 -29.56 2.80
C VAL A 411 -7.76 -29.64 3.86
N LYS A 412 -7.59 -28.89 4.96
CA LYS A 412 -8.65 -28.67 5.94
C LYS A 412 -9.14 -27.24 5.88
N SER A 413 -10.45 -27.05 5.83
CA SER A 413 -11.15 -25.77 5.72
C SER A 413 -11.63 -25.27 7.08
N ILE A 414 -11.89 -23.97 7.15
CA ILE A 414 -12.65 -23.34 8.23
C ILE A 414 -14.06 -23.07 7.69
N LEU A 415 -15.08 -23.49 8.44
CA LEU A 415 -16.48 -23.18 8.11
C LEU A 415 -16.82 -21.78 8.62
N TYR A 416 -17.24 -20.93 7.69
CA TYR A 416 -17.87 -19.64 7.89
C TYR A 416 -19.39 -19.81 7.76
N PRO A 417 -20.17 -19.79 8.85
CA PRO A 417 -21.60 -20.04 8.75
C PRO A 417 -22.34 -18.90 8.03
N ASN A 418 -23.38 -19.24 7.30
CA ASN A 418 -24.12 -18.29 6.50
C ASN A 418 -25.10 -17.46 7.35
N VAL A 419 -24.64 -16.31 7.85
CA VAL A 419 -25.43 -15.31 8.60
C VAL A 419 -26.55 -14.61 7.81
N ARG A 420 -26.79 -14.96 6.53
CA ARG A 420 -27.57 -14.11 5.58
C ARG A 420 -28.96 -14.65 5.19
N GLY A 421 -29.45 -15.72 5.80
CA GLY A 421 -30.60 -16.50 5.28
C GLY A 421 -32.02 -16.02 5.58
N VAL A 422 -32.28 -15.34 6.71
CA VAL A 422 -33.67 -15.08 7.15
C VAL A 422 -34.17 -13.70 6.71
N LYS A 423 -35.39 -13.67 6.17
CA LYS A 423 -36.17 -12.43 5.99
C LYS A 423 -36.95 -12.17 7.28
N LEU A 424 -36.74 -11.00 7.90
CA LEU A 424 -37.40 -10.60 9.15
C LEU A 424 -38.87 -10.19 9.00
N GLY A 425 -39.42 -10.27 7.78
CA GLY A 425 -40.77 -9.87 7.41
C GLY A 425 -40.84 -9.24 6.02
N GLU A 426 -42.05 -8.96 5.54
CA GLU A 426 -42.26 -8.25 4.27
C GLU A 426 -41.83 -6.77 4.43
N GLY A 427 -41.05 -6.25 3.49
CA GLY A 427 -40.60 -4.86 3.49
C GLY A 427 -39.44 -4.50 4.45
N ILE A 428 -38.83 -5.46 5.14
CA ILE A 428 -37.67 -5.23 6.02
C ILE A 428 -36.38 -5.71 5.30
N PRO A 429 -35.55 -4.79 4.76
CA PRO A 429 -34.35 -5.16 4.00
C PRO A 429 -33.12 -5.43 4.90
N VAL A 430 -33.30 -5.38 6.22
CA VAL A 430 -32.22 -5.51 7.21
C VAL A 430 -32.15 -6.95 7.71
N LYS A 431 -30.93 -7.47 7.90
CA LYS A 431 -30.67 -8.79 8.49
C LYS A 431 -30.13 -8.59 9.89
N TYR A 432 -30.53 -9.44 10.83
CA TYR A 432 -30.16 -9.30 12.23
C TYR A 432 -29.90 -10.66 12.86
N LEU A 433 -28.64 -10.95 13.17
CA LEU A 433 -28.24 -12.29 13.62
C LEU A 433 -28.92 -12.69 14.94
N LEU A 434 -29.10 -11.74 15.86
CA LEU A 434 -29.72 -11.97 17.17
C LEU A 434 -31.25 -12.19 17.11
N ASP A 435 -31.86 -12.09 15.93
CA ASP A 435 -33.21 -12.60 15.71
C ASP A 435 -33.23 -14.12 15.93
N PRO A 436 -34.18 -14.69 16.69
CA PRO A 436 -34.19 -16.11 17.01
C PRO A 436 -34.21 -17.03 15.78
N ALA A 437 -34.95 -16.68 14.73
CA ALA A 437 -34.98 -17.48 13.50
C ALA A 437 -33.66 -17.38 12.74
N SER A 438 -33.04 -16.19 12.73
CA SER A 438 -31.71 -15.98 12.12
C SER A 438 -30.62 -16.76 12.85
N THR A 439 -30.65 -16.76 14.18
CA THR A 439 -29.75 -17.55 15.03
C THR A 439 -29.93 -19.05 14.78
N GLU A 440 -31.17 -19.53 14.66
CA GLU A 440 -31.41 -20.95 14.42
C GLU A 440 -30.90 -21.39 13.04
N LEU A 441 -31.15 -20.62 11.98
CA LEU A 441 -30.58 -20.93 10.66
C LEU A 441 -29.04 -20.92 10.66
N TYR A 442 -28.44 -20.00 11.41
CA TYR A 442 -26.99 -19.94 11.58
C TYR A 442 -26.45 -21.23 12.23
N LEU A 443 -27.11 -21.73 13.27
CA LEU A 443 -26.71 -22.98 13.95
C LEU A 443 -27.06 -24.23 13.13
N GLU A 444 -28.17 -24.22 12.40
CA GLU A 444 -28.57 -25.30 11.49
C GLU A 444 -27.56 -25.47 10.35
N ASP A 445 -27.05 -24.37 9.79
CA ASP A 445 -25.99 -24.38 8.77
C ASP A 445 -24.72 -25.04 9.30
N VAL A 446 -24.35 -24.75 10.56
CA VAL A 446 -23.23 -25.39 11.26
C VAL A 446 -23.47 -26.89 11.41
N ARG A 447 -24.62 -27.30 11.98
CA ARG A 447 -24.94 -28.71 12.20
C ARG A 447 -24.93 -29.51 10.91
N THR A 448 -25.62 -29.00 9.89
CA THR A 448 -25.76 -29.66 8.59
C THR A 448 -24.41 -29.80 7.91
N THR A 449 -23.64 -28.71 7.82
CA THR A 449 -22.36 -28.70 7.12
C THR A 449 -21.30 -29.53 7.83
N LEU A 450 -21.23 -29.48 9.18
CA LEU A 450 -20.32 -30.34 9.94
C LEU A 450 -20.68 -31.82 9.89
N THR A 451 -21.98 -32.16 9.87
CA THR A 451 -22.42 -33.55 9.74
C THR A 451 -22.01 -34.13 8.39
N GLN A 452 -22.19 -33.36 7.32
CA GLN A 452 -21.94 -33.84 5.95
C GLN A 452 -20.45 -33.79 5.56
N TYR A 453 -19.69 -32.79 6.04
CA TYR A 453 -18.34 -32.50 5.56
C TYR A 453 -17.31 -32.30 6.68
N GLY A 454 -17.62 -32.76 7.88
CA GLY A 454 -16.73 -32.61 9.02
C GLY A 454 -15.34 -33.24 8.82
N ASP A 455 -15.20 -34.21 7.93
CA ASP A 455 -13.92 -34.86 7.61
C ASP A 455 -12.85 -33.87 7.10
N VAL A 456 -13.29 -32.77 6.48
CA VAL A 456 -12.43 -31.70 5.93
C VAL A 456 -12.55 -30.38 6.66
N ILE A 457 -13.44 -30.26 7.67
CA ILE A 457 -13.57 -29.04 8.47
C ILE A 457 -12.69 -29.15 9.71
N TRP A 458 -11.75 -28.21 9.87
CA TRP A 458 -10.84 -28.11 11.01
C TRP A 458 -11.39 -27.22 12.11
N ALA A 459 -12.07 -26.13 11.72
CA ALA A 459 -12.64 -25.18 12.66
C ALA A 459 -13.94 -24.56 12.13
N VAL A 460 -14.74 -23.99 13.03
CA VAL A 460 -15.87 -23.11 12.70
C VAL A 460 -15.55 -21.72 13.25
N THR A 461 -15.66 -20.68 12.42
CA THR A 461 -15.54 -19.28 12.87
C THR A 461 -16.89 -18.71 13.27
N PHE A 462 -16.89 -17.80 14.25
CA PHE A 462 -18.08 -17.04 14.61
C PHE A 462 -18.60 -16.20 13.43
N GLY A 463 -17.69 -15.60 12.65
CA GLY A 463 -18.04 -14.91 11.41
C GLY A 463 -17.00 -13.86 10.99
N ASP A 464 -17.46 -12.88 10.22
CA ASP A 464 -16.70 -11.77 9.60
C ASP A 464 -17.37 -10.48 10.06
N GLU A 465 -16.71 -9.73 10.95
CA GLU A 465 -17.21 -8.48 11.51
C GLU A 465 -18.64 -8.58 12.09
N VAL A 466 -18.98 -9.71 12.75
CA VAL A 466 -20.36 -10.02 13.16
C VAL A 466 -20.89 -8.97 14.12
N ILE A 467 -20.08 -8.53 15.07
CA ILE A 467 -20.47 -7.50 16.03
C ILE A 467 -20.78 -6.16 15.36
N ASP A 468 -19.95 -5.71 14.42
CA ASP A 468 -20.11 -4.45 13.69
C ASP A 468 -21.39 -4.44 12.84
N HIS A 469 -21.66 -5.56 12.16
CA HIS A 469 -22.86 -5.75 11.35
C HIS A 469 -24.11 -5.81 12.22
N THR A 470 -24.07 -6.52 13.34
CA THR A 470 -25.19 -6.67 14.26
C THR A 470 -25.52 -5.36 14.98
N GLU A 471 -24.50 -4.60 15.42
CA GLU A 471 -24.66 -3.25 15.98
C GLU A 471 -25.37 -2.33 15.00
N SER A 472 -24.87 -2.26 13.77
CA SER A 472 -25.43 -1.41 12.71
C SER A 472 -26.87 -1.80 12.37
N ALA A 473 -27.17 -3.10 12.31
CA ALA A 473 -28.49 -3.61 12.00
C ALA A 473 -29.51 -3.31 13.11
N GLY A 474 -29.13 -3.49 14.38
CA GLY A 474 -30.03 -3.24 15.52
C GLY A 474 -30.45 -1.77 15.61
N ILE A 475 -29.50 -0.84 15.45
CA ILE A 475 -29.78 0.60 15.42
C ILE A 475 -30.72 0.94 14.25
N ARG A 476 -30.44 0.40 13.06
CA ARG A 476 -31.26 0.64 11.87
C ARG A 476 -32.68 0.10 12.02
N LEU A 477 -32.83 -1.12 12.52
CA LEU A 477 -34.13 -1.74 12.79
C LEU A 477 -34.92 -0.93 13.80
N PHE A 478 -34.28 -0.46 14.87
CA PHE A 478 -34.94 0.35 15.88
C PHE A 478 -35.39 1.71 15.32
N ALA A 479 -34.52 2.38 14.56
CA ALA A 479 -34.82 3.70 14.00
C ALA A 479 -35.87 3.68 12.87
N GLU A 480 -35.80 2.70 11.97
CA GLU A 480 -36.58 2.67 10.72
C GLU A 480 -37.77 1.70 10.78
N HIS A 481 -37.71 0.67 11.63
CA HIS A 481 -38.62 -0.48 11.53
C HIS A 481 -39.22 -0.94 12.87
N ALA A 482 -39.02 -0.22 13.98
CA ALA A 482 -39.52 -0.65 15.30
C ALA A 482 -41.03 -0.90 15.35
N ASN A 483 -41.83 -0.24 14.49
CA ASN A 483 -43.27 -0.48 14.39
C ASN A 483 -43.60 -1.80 13.70
N ALA A 484 -42.90 -2.11 12.60
CA ALA A 484 -43.11 -3.28 11.75
C ALA A 484 -42.39 -4.54 12.25
N TYR A 485 -41.42 -4.40 13.16
CA TYR A 485 -40.60 -5.50 13.67
C TYR A 485 -40.63 -5.54 15.21
N PRO A 486 -41.61 -6.20 15.84
CA PRO A 486 -41.81 -6.16 17.30
C PRO A 486 -40.61 -6.61 18.13
N PHE A 487 -39.83 -7.58 17.64
CA PHE A 487 -38.68 -8.12 18.36
C PHE A 487 -37.63 -7.05 18.70
N ILE A 488 -37.39 -6.03 17.85
CA ILE A 488 -36.43 -4.98 18.19
C ILE A 488 -36.89 -4.08 19.34
N ARG A 489 -38.21 -3.98 19.59
CA ARG A 489 -38.74 -3.28 20.78
C ARG A 489 -38.54 -4.11 22.05
N GLU A 490 -38.65 -5.43 21.95
CA GLU A 490 -38.32 -6.34 23.06
C GLU A 490 -36.83 -6.25 23.39
N VAL A 491 -35.96 -6.16 22.37
CA VAL A 491 -34.53 -5.90 22.55
C VAL A 491 -34.29 -4.56 23.24
N ASP A 492 -34.93 -3.47 22.80
CA ASP A 492 -34.82 -2.16 23.45
C ASP A 492 -35.24 -2.22 24.93
N GLN A 493 -36.33 -2.91 25.23
CA GLN A 493 -36.80 -3.09 26.61
C GLN A 493 -35.82 -3.92 27.44
N ALA A 494 -35.26 -5.00 26.88
CA ALA A 494 -34.26 -5.82 27.55
C ALA A 494 -33.00 -5.01 27.87
N ILE A 495 -32.53 -4.16 26.95
CA ILE A 495 -31.39 -3.27 27.15
C ILE A 495 -31.67 -2.31 28.32
N ARG A 496 -32.83 -1.65 28.31
CA ARG A 496 -33.26 -0.75 29.39
C ARG A 496 -33.23 -1.44 30.74
N THR A 497 -33.79 -2.65 30.82
CA THR A 497 -33.92 -3.37 32.09
C THR A 497 -32.59 -3.92 32.59
N THR A 498 -31.69 -4.37 31.71
CA THR A 498 -30.46 -5.09 32.13
C THR A 498 -29.22 -4.21 32.25
N PHE A 499 -29.03 -3.25 31.34
CA PHE A 499 -27.82 -2.41 31.29
C PHE A 499 -28.11 -0.91 31.23
N GLY A 500 -29.39 -0.54 31.05
CA GLY A 500 -29.82 0.83 30.84
C GLY A 500 -30.49 1.50 32.03
N GLU A 501 -30.54 0.85 33.21
CA GLU A 501 -31.11 1.41 34.45
C GLU A 501 -32.58 1.85 34.31
N GLY A 502 -33.34 1.15 33.45
CA GLY A 502 -34.70 1.49 33.04
C GLY A 502 -34.81 2.72 32.12
N LYS A 503 -33.70 3.41 31.83
CA LYS A 503 -33.67 4.73 31.16
C LYS A 503 -33.10 4.66 29.73
N PHE A 504 -32.01 3.93 29.53
CA PHE A 504 -31.23 3.95 28.30
C PHE A 504 -31.46 2.68 27.48
N GLY A 505 -31.91 2.84 26.24
CA GLY A 505 -32.16 1.75 25.29
C GLY A 505 -31.21 1.80 24.09
N ILE A 506 -31.63 1.26 22.96
CA ILE A 506 -30.90 1.31 21.68
C ILE A 506 -30.67 2.79 21.28
N PRO A 507 -29.47 3.15 20.77
CA PRO A 507 -29.25 4.44 20.14
C PRO A 507 -30.27 4.73 19.04
N THR A 508 -30.76 5.97 18.96
CA THR A 508 -31.79 6.33 17.96
C THR A 508 -31.21 6.54 16.55
N SER A 509 -29.88 6.64 16.44
CA SER A 509 -29.15 6.71 15.18
C SER A 509 -27.67 6.36 15.43
N LYS A 510 -26.90 6.16 14.36
CA LYS A 510 -25.44 6.01 14.44
C LYS A 510 -24.70 7.26 14.94
N SER A 511 -25.39 8.39 15.03
CA SER A 511 -24.84 9.67 15.50
C SER A 511 -25.44 10.13 16.84
N ASP A 512 -26.16 9.25 17.54
CA ASP A 512 -26.79 9.56 18.83
C ASP A 512 -25.73 10.05 19.83
N LYS A 513 -25.88 11.27 20.35
CA LYS A 513 -24.90 11.89 21.24
C LYS A 513 -25.01 11.39 22.68
N ASN A 514 -26.03 10.58 23.02
CA ASN A 514 -26.21 10.05 24.36
C ASN A 514 -25.27 8.86 24.62
N ALA A 515 -24.15 9.16 25.27
CA ALA A 515 -23.15 8.20 25.72
C ALA A 515 -23.75 6.98 26.45
N PHE A 516 -24.76 7.17 27.29
CA PHE A 516 -25.31 6.10 28.12
C PHE A 516 -26.18 5.11 27.34
N ARG A 517 -26.82 5.55 26.24
CA ARG A 517 -27.49 4.62 25.30
C ARG A 517 -26.47 3.72 24.61
N TRP A 518 -25.34 4.28 24.20
CA TRP A 518 -24.26 3.50 23.59
C TRP A 518 -23.63 2.50 24.56
N ILE A 519 -23.35 2.93 25.80
CA ILE A 519 -22.86 2.03 26.86
C ILE A 519 -23.86 0.89 27.09
N ALA A 520 -25.14 1.20 27.33
CA ALA A 520 -26.16 0.20 27.61
C ALA A 520 -26.31 -0.80 26.43
N TYR A 521 -26.40 -0.28 25.21
CA TYR A 521 -26.57 -1.12 24.02
C TYR A 521 -25.38 -2.02 23.75
N ARG A 522 -24.15 -1.50 23.80
CA ARG A 522 -22.93 -2.30 23.53
C ARG A 522 -22.64 -3.33 24.61
N ARG A 523 -22.96 -3.03 25.88
CA ARG A 523 -22.89 -4.03 26.97
C ARG A 523 -23.87 -5.17 26.72
N TRP A 524 -25.12 -4.86 26.36
CA TRP A 524 -26.12 -5.87 26.00
C TRP A 524 -25.71 -6.66 24.76
N LEU A 525 -25.28 -5.98 23.69
CA LEU A 525 -24.90 -6.59 22.42
C LEU A 525 -23.75 -7.58 22.60
N THR A 526 -22.70 -7.16 23.32
CA THR A 526 -21.55 -8.00 23.62
C THR A 526 -21.95 -9.22 24.45
N ALA A 527 -22.79 -9.05 25.48
CA ALA A 527 -23.28 -10.17 26.27
C ALA A 527 -24.10 -11.16 25.42
N SER A 528 -24.99 -10.65 24.56
CA SER A 528 -25.82 -11.46 23.66
C SER A 528 -24.99 -12.24 22.63
N LEU A 529 -23.99 -11.61 22.02
CA LEU A 529 -23.11 -12.28 21.05
C LEU A 529 -22.18 -13.30 21.72
N ASN A 530 -21.68 -13.02 22.93
CA ASN A 530 -20.93 -14.00 23.70
C ASN A 530 -21.79 -15.21 24.08
N ASN A 531 -23.06 -15.01 24.44
CA ASN A 531 -23.99 -16.12 24.66
C ASN A 531 -24.21 -16.94 23.38
N LEU A 532 -24.31 -16.29 22.22
CA LEU A 532 -24.39 -17.00 20.94
C LEU A 532 -23.10 -17.77 20.64
N LEU A 533 -21.92 -17.24 20.97
CA LEU A 533 -20.64 -17.95 20.83
C LEU A 533 -20.60 -19.20 21.73
N VAL A 534 -21.15 -19.12 22.95
CA VAL A 534 -21.29 -20.29 23.84
C VAL A 534 -22.16 -21.36 23.17
N THR A 535 -23.33 -20.98 22.64
CA THR A 535 -24.24 -21.88 21.94
C THR A 535 -23.62 -22.48 20.67
N LEU A 536 -22.89 -21.67 19.90
CA LEU A 536 -22.13 -22.13 18.74
C LEU A 536 -21.11 -23.18 19.18
N ALA A 537 -20.31 -22.89 20.20
CA ALA A 537 -19.28 -23.80 20.68
C ALA A 537 -19.86 -25.13 21.18
N GLN A 538 -20.99 -25.09 21.89
CA GLN A 538 -21.74 -26.30 22.27
C GLN A 538 -22.20 -27.08 21.04
N THR A 539 -22.84 -26.39 20.09
CA THR A 539 -23.33 -26.99 18.84
C THR A 539 -22.20 -27.67 18.05
N VAL A 540 -21.05 -27.02 17.92
CA VAL A 540 -19.87 -27.58 17.23
C VAL A 540 -19.36 -28.82 17.95
N ARG A 541 -19.20 -28.76 19.28
CA ARG A 541 -18.68 -29.87 20.10
C ARG A 541 -19.62 -31.08 20.13
N GLU A 542 -20.92 -30.85 20.15
CA GLU A 542 -21.95 -31.90 20.12
C GLU A 542 -22.04 -32.54 18.73
N THR A 543 -21.96 -31.75 17.66
CA THR A 543 -22.06 -32.25 16.29
C THR A 543 -20.80 -33.00 15.88
N ARG A 544 -19.62 -32.47 16.21
CA ARG A 544 -18.33 -33.06 15.84
C ARG A 544 -17.24 -32.72 16.86
N PRO A 545 -17.04 -33.60 17.87
CA PRO A 545 -15.97 -33.46 18.85
C PRO A 545 -14.59 -33.30 18.18
N GLY A 546 -13.77 -32.38 18.72
CA GLY A 546 -12.44 -32.07 18.19
C GLY A 546 -12.39 -31.01 17.08
N THR A 547 -13.54 -30.52 16.61
CA THR A 547 -13.59 -29.33 15.73
C THR A 547 -13.36 -28.08 16.57
N LEU A 548 -12.46 -27.20 16.12
CA LEU A 548 -12.13 -25.97 16.82
C LEU A 548 -13.17 -24.87 16.60
N VAL A 549 -13.24 -23.92 17.52
CA VAL A 549 -14.08 -22.71 17.42
C VAL A 549 -13.18 -21.48 17.39
N ILE A 550 -13.38 -20.62 16.39
CA ILE A 550 -12.67 -19.35 16.23
C ILE A 550 -13.63 -18.21 16.60
N SER A 551 -13.14 -17.22 17.35
CA SER A 551 -13.92 -16.02 17.71
C SER A 551 -14.35 -15.20 16.50
N ASP A 552 -15.13 -14.14 16.73
CA ASP A 552 -15.36 -13.07 15.75
C ASP A 552 -14.03 -12.38 15.40
N ASP A 553 -13.94 -11.75 14.23
CA ASP A 553 -12.84 -10.88 13.79
C ASP A 553 -13.32 -9.43 13.54
N PRO A 554 -13.61 -8.67 14.60
CA PRO A 554 -14.17 -7.32 14.48
C PRO A 554 -13.32 -6.39 13.60
N VAL A 555 -13.97 -5.35 13.05
CA VAL A 555 -13.28 -4.28 12.30
C VAL A 555 -12.11 -3.77 13.12
N ALA A 556 -10.98 -3.49 12.45
CA ALA A 556 -9.67 -3.16 13.05
C ALA A 556 -9.63 -1.86 13.88
N LEU A 557 -10.31 -1.86 15.02
CA LEU A 557 -10.42 -0.82 16.03
C LEU A 557 -10.42 -1.49 17.40
N HIS A 558 -10.21 -0.73 18.47
CA HIS A 558 -10.38 -1.28 19.81
C HIS A 558 -11.85 -1.12 20.23
N HIS A 559 -12.43 -2.20 20.73
CA HIS A 559 -13.85 -2.29 21.04
C HIS A 559 -14.09 -2.48 22.54
N GLY A 560 -15.23 -2.04 23.05
CA GLY A 560 -15.63 -2.27 24.44
C GLY A 560 -16.12 -3.70 24.72
N LEU A 561 -15.49 -4.71 24.11
CA LEU A 561 -15.94 -6.11 24.19
C LEU A 561 -15.48 -6.79 25.46
N ASP A 562 -16.26 -7.77 25.85
CA ASP A 562 -15.97 -8.68 26.94
C ASP A 562 -15.24 -9.91 26.39
N TYR A 563 -13.97 -9.71 25.99
CA TYR A 563 -13.13 -10.78 25.43
C TYR A 563 -12.97 -11.96 26.41
N GLY A 564 -12.92 -11.67 27.72
CA GLY A 564 -12.75 -12.69 28.75
C GLY A 564 -13.91 -13.69 28.84
N ALA A 565 -15.12 -13.32 28.38
CA ALA A 565 -16.26 -14.23 28.32
C ALA A 565 -16.13 -15.31 27.23
N MET A 566 -15.28 -15.08 26.23
CA MET A 566 -15.04 -16.04 25.13
C MET A 566 -14.18 -17.23 25.58
N LYS A 567 -13.44 -17.07 26.69
CA LYS A 567 -12.52 -18.10 27.20
C LYS A 567 -13.26 -19.39 27.55
N GLY A 568 -12.81 -20.51 26.98
CA GLY A 568 -13.43 -21.83 27.13
C GLY A 568 -14.51 -22.13 26.08
N HIS A 569 -14.86 -21.15 25.24
CA HIS A 569 -15.84 -21.28 24.17
C HIS A 569 -15.23 -21.06 22.79
N ALA A 570 -14.25 -20.16 22.67
CA ALA A 570 -13.35 -20.11 21.53
C ALA A 570 -12.01 -20.79 21.86
N ASP A 571 -11.50 -21.56 20.92
CA ASP A 571 -10.18 -22.18 20.97
C ASP A 571 -9.11 -21.22 20.42
N ILE A 572 -9.48 -20.41 19.41
CA ILE A 572 -8.63 -19.37 18.80
C ILE A 572 -9.35 -18.03 18.86
N ILE A 573 -8.67 -16.99 19.33
CA ILE A 573 -9.13 -15.60 19.23
C ILE A 573 -8.45 -14.89 18.05
N THR A 574 -9.24 -14.21 17.23
CA THR A 574 -8.79 -13.40 16.10
C THR A 574 -9.29 -11.97 16.23
N HIS A 575 -8.64 -11.05 15.51
CA HIS A 575 -9.04 -9.66 15.39
C HIS A 575 -8.37 -9.05 14.16
N GLN A 576 -9.06 -8.19 13.41
CA GLN A 576 -8.40 -7.46 12.32
C GLN A 576 -7.43 -6.40 12.87
N LEU A 577 -6.27 -6.25 12.23
CA LEU A 577 -5.26 -5.24 12.56
C LEU A 577 -4.96 -4.40 11.32
N TYR A 578 -5.21 -3.10 11.38
CA TYR A 578 -5.03 -2.21 10.24
C TYR A 578 -4.00 -1.12 10.55
N PRO A 579 -2.77 -1.21 10.03
CA PRO A 579 -1.71 -0.26 10.35
C PRO A 579 -1.90 1.09 9.65
N ARG A 580 -1.42 2.17 10.27
CA ARG A 580 -1.70 3.57 9.87
C ARG A 580 -0.56 4.31 9.17
N ARG A 581 0.47 3.61 8.68
CA ARG A 581 1.69 4.22 8.09
C ARG A 581 2.41 5.19 9.04
N ASP A 582 2.33 4.92 10.33
CA ASP A 582 2.86 5.77 11.38
C ASP A 582 3.85 4.94 12.22
N PRO A 583 5.17 5.24 12.14
CA PRO A 583 6.19 4.44 12.78
C PRO A 583 6.17 4.56 14.30
N ASP A 584 5.58 5.62 14.84
CA ASP A 584 5.45 5.84 16.29
C ASP A 584 4.13 5.25 16.83
N PHE A 585 3.28 4.69 15.97
CA PHE A 585 1.97 4.15 16.34
C PHE A 585 1.82 2.66 15.96
N PRO A 586 2.52 1.74 16.64
CA PRO A 586 2.51 0.29 16.41
C PRO A 586 1.15 -0.37 16.73
N GLN A 587 0.14 -0.12 15.90
CA GLN A 587 -1.24 -0.55 16.13
C GLN A 587 -1.40 -2.07 16.14
N SER A 588 -0.65 -2.79 15.30
CA SER A 588 -0.66 -4.25 15.22
C SER A 588 -0.22 -4.87 16.56
N GLY A 589 0.84 -4.34 17.15
CA GLY A 589 1.28 -4.74 18.48
C GLY A 589 0.26 -4.42 19.58
N TYR A 590 -0.29 -3.21 19.57
CA TYR A 590 -1.30 -2.76 20.54
C TYR A 590 -2.53 -3.68 20.60
N LEU A 591 -3.16 -3.91 19.45
CA LEU A 591 -4.39 -4.70 19.40
C LEU A 591 -4.12 -6.17 19.70
N THR A 592 -3.00 -6.73 19.22
CA THR A 592 -2.59 -8.11 19.57
C THR A 592 -2.43 -8.27 21.08
N LYS A 593 -1.72 -7.34 21.73
CA LYS A 593 -1.53 -7.37 23.18
C LYS A 593 -2.86 -7.23 23.93
N THR A 594 -3.74 -6.34 23.45
CA THR A 594 -5.07 -6.12 24.04
C THR A 594 -5.87 -7.42 24.07
N ILE A 595 -6.02 -8.09 22.93
CA ILE A 595 -6.82 -9.32 22.87
C ILE A 595 -6.14 -10.49 23.59
N ALA A 596 -4.81 -10.57 23.58
CA ALA A 596 -4.06 -11.59 24.32
C ALA A 596 -4.28 -11.44 25.84
N ASP A 597 -4.11 -10.23 26.36
CA ASP A 597 -4.22 -9.94 27.78
C ASP A 597 -5.68 -10.07 28.28
N LEU A 598 -6.66 -9.55 27.52
CA LEU A 598 -8.06 -9.48 27.96
C LEU A 598 -8.83 -10.79 27.78
N SER A 599 -8.54 -11.58 26.74
CA SER A 599 -9.26 -12.86 26.52
C SER A 599 -8.77 -13.97 27.44
N GLY A 600 -7.46 -14.03 27.69
CA GLY A 600 -6.81 -15.17 28.33
C GLY A 600 -6.97 -16.49 27.56
N ILE A 601 -7.29 -16.43 26.26
CA ILE A 601 -7.25 -17.56 25.32
C ILE A 601 -5.80 -17.79 24.90
N ALA A 602 -5.35 -19.05 24.84
CA ALA A 602 -3.96 -19.36 24.57
C ALA A 602 -3.55 -19.10 23.11
N GLU A 603 -4.50 -19.28 22.17
CA GLU A 603 -4.24 -19.13 20.74
C GLU A 603 -4.75 -17.78 20.23
N VAL A 604 -3.81 -16.85 20.01
CA VAL A 604 -4.07 -15.48 19.58
C VAL A 604 -3.60 -15.29 18.15
N TRP A 605 -4.52 -15.30 17.20
CA TRP A 605 -4.25 -15.36 15.75
C TRP A 605 -4.87 -14.14 15.06
N PRO A 606 -4.30 -12.94 15.26
CA PRO A 606 -4.85 -11.74 14.66
C PRO A 606 -4.60 -11.72 13.15
N CYS A 607 -5.32 -10.83 12.45
CA CYS A 607 -5.19 -10.61 11.02
C CYS A 607 -4.38 -9.33 10.73
N PRO A 608 -3.04 -9.41 10.62
CA PRO A 608 -2.22 -8.27 10.21
C PRO A 608 -2.45 -7.96 8.74
N HIS A 609 -3.13 -6.85 8.45
CA HIS A 609 -3.28 -6.35 7.08
C HIS A 609 -1.94 -5.77 6.59
N VAL A 610 -1.20 -6.59 5.83
CA VAL A 610 0.10 -6.23 5.26
C VAL A 610 0.04 -5.97 3.75
N GLU A 611 -1.08 -6.32 3.14
CA GLU A 611 -1.31 -6.26 1.71
C GLU A 611 -1.54 -4.84 1.15
N GLU A 612 -1.73 -4.76 -0.16
CA GLU A 612 -1.96 -3.52 -0.93
C GLU A 612 -3.12 -2.69 -0.38
N TYR A 613 -4.14 -3.37 0.17
CA TYR A 613 -5.31 -2.72 0.75
C TYR A 613 -4.96 -1.73 1.85
N ALA A 614 -4.01 -2.06 2.71
CA ALA A 614 -3.58 -1.20 3.82
C ALA A 614 -2.49 -0.21 3.37
N VAL A 615 -1.23 -0.65 3.41
CA VAL A 615 -0.06 0.22 3.22
C VAL A 615 0.76 -0.15 1.99
N SER A 616 0.60 -1.36 1.47
CA SER A 616 1.56 -1.98 0.56
C SER A 616 2.98 -1.94 1.15
N PHE A 617 3.20 -2.78 2.16
CA PHE A 617 4.48 -2.85 2.85
C PHE A 617 5.57 -3.47 1.99
N ARG A 618 6.80 -3.01 2.21
CA ARG A 618 8.01 -3.65 1.72
C ARG A 618 8.29 -4.94 2.51
N PRO A 619 9.07 -5.89 1.97
CA PRO A 619 9.47 -7.10 2.67
C PRO A 619 10.00 -6.89 4.10
N ASP A 620 10.84 -5.88 4.33
CA ASP A 620 11.40 -5.55 5.65
C ASP A 620 10.36 -5.06 6.66
N GLU A 621 9.34 -4.35 6.18
CA GLU A 621 8.24 -3.84 6.98
C GLU A 621 7.22 -4.94 7.29
N VAL A 622 6.96 -5.84 6.33
CA VAL A 622 6.14 -7.05 6.56
C VAL A 622 6.75 -7.89 7.67
N LEU A 623 8.07 -8.10 7.62
CA LEU A 623 8.81 -8.82 8.67
C LEU A 623 8.63 -8.16 10.04
N GLU A 624 8.66 -6.83 10.10
CA GLU A 624 8.46 -6.06 11.32
C GLU A 624 7.01 -6.13 11.83
N GLU A 625 6.00 -5.97 10.98
CA GLU A 625 4.58 -6.07 11.36
C GLU A 625 4.25 -7.47 11.91
N LEU A 626 4.74 -8.53 11.28
CA LEU A 626 4.56 -9.89 11.79
C LEU A 626 5.36 -10.13 13.09
N SER A 627 6.52 -9.50 13.24
CA SER A 627 7.27 -9.51 14.50
C SER A 627 6.53 -8.76 15.61
N GLN A 628 5.80 -7.69 15.29
CA GLN A 628 4.96 -6.96 16.26
C GLN A 628 3.83 -7.82 16.79
N VAL A 629 3.19 -8.64 15.94
CA VAL A 629 2.17 -9.60 16.38
C VAL A 629 2.76 -10.55 17.44
N VAL A 630 3.88 -11.19 17.15
CA VAL A 630 4.45 -12.23 18.03
C VAL A 630 5.01 -11.63 19.33
N ARG A 631 5.72 -10.49 19.27
CA ARG A 631 6.24 -9.81 20.48
C ARG A 631 5.16 -9.32 21.43
N ASN A 632 3.90 -9.32 21.00
CA ASN A 632 2.74 -8.90 21.76
C ASN A 632 1.80 -10.05 22.14
N GLY A 633 2.23 -11.30 21.98
CA GLY A 633 1.49 -12.49 22.40
C GLY A 633 0.72 -13.20 21.29
N GLY A 634 0.88 -12.79 20.03
CA GLY A 634 0.35 -13.54 18.90
C GLY A 634 1.05 -14.91 18.77
N THR A 635 0.27 -15.98 18.64
CA THR A 635 0.77 -17.37 18.54
C THR A 635 0.58 -17.97 17.16
N GLY A 636 -0.24 -17.36 16.31
CA GLY A 636 -0.50 -17.77 14.93
C GLY A 636 -0.97 -16.58 14.09
N LEU A 637 -1.43 -16.85 12.86
CA LEU A 637 -1.77 -15.81 11.89
C LEU A 637 -3.14 -16.06 11.23
N HIS A 638 -3.85 -14.97 10.99
CA HIS A 638 -4.97 -14.87 10.07
C HIS A 638 -4.55 -13.99 8.88
N LEU A 639 -4.72 -14.49 7.66
CA LEU A 639 -4.18 -13.88 6.44
C LEU A 639 -5.30 -13.49 5.47
N TYR A 640 -5.41 -12.19 5.15
CA TYR A 640 -6.35 -11.66 4.15
C TYR A 640 -5.75 -11.62 2.74
N LEU A 641 -4.63 -10.90 2.58
CA LEU A 641 -3.77 -10.83 1.37
C LEU A 641 -4.45 -10.50 0.03
N GLY A 642 -5.72 -10.07 0.05
CA GLY A 642 -6.50 -9.78 -1.15
C GLY A 642 -6.29 -8.36 -1.69
N ASP A 643 -6.29 -8.22 -3.02
CA ASP A 643 -6.19 -6.94 -3.72
C ASP A 643 -7.52 -6.20 -3.78
N THR A 644 -7.83 -5.50 -2.68
CA THR A 644 -9.04 -4.68 -2.62
C THR A 644 -8.90 -3.37 -3.41
N VAL A 645 -7.69 -2.84 -3.57
CA VAL A 645 -7.47 -1.56 -4.26
C VAL A 645 -7.71 -1.71 -5.76
N GLY A 646 -7.09 -2.70 -6.40
CA GLY A 646 -7.29 -3.02 -7.80
C GLY A 646 -8.75 -3.36 -8.10
N LYS A 647 -9.38 -4.17 -7.23
CA LYS A 647 -10.81 -4.51 -7.32
C LYS A 647 -11.74 -3.30 -7.25
N ARG A 648 -11.46 -2.31 -6.39
CA ARG A 648 -12.28 -1.08 -6.26
C ARG A 648 -12.06 -0.13 -7.44
N LYS A 649 -10.82 0.01 -7.91
CA LYS A 649 -10.46 0.88 -9.05
C LYS A 649 -10.84 0.29 -10.41
N GLY A 650 -11.05 -1.03 -10.49
CA GLY A 650 -11.38 -1.72 -11.74
C GLY A 650 -10.24 -1.70 -12.77
N LYS A 651 -9.00 -1.50 -12.29
CA LYS A 651 -7.72 -1.51 -13.03
C LYS A 651 -6.66 -2.17 -12.13
N ARG A 652 -5.70 -2.90 -12.71
CA ARG A 652 -4.64 -3.62 -11.98
C ARG A 652 -5.17 -4.55 -10.87
N CYS A 653 -6.23 -5.32 -11.14
CA CYS A 653 -6.76 -6.29 -10.18
C CYS A 653 -5.96 -7.59 -10.25
N LEU A 654 -4.89 -7.69 -9.47
CA LEU A 654 -4.02 -8.89 -9.42
C LEU A 654 -4.51 -9.93 -8.42
N VAL A 655 -5.68 -9.66 -7.85
CA VAL A 655 -6.47 -10.50 -6.96
C VAL A 655 -5.87 -10.74 -5.57
N ASN A 656 -4.58 -11.08 -5.46
CA ASN A 656 -3.90 -11.25 -4.19
C ASN A 656 -2.37 -11.07 -4.28
N ASP A 657 -1.72 -11.12 -3.12
CA ASP A 657 -0.28 -10.93 -2.98
C ASP A 657 0.56 -12.02 -3.67
N PHE A 658 0.06 -13.25 -3.80
CA PHE A 658 0.79 -14.31 -4.51
C PHE A 658 1.16 -13.86 -5.93
N TYR A 659 0.23 -13.21 -6.61
CA TYR A 659 0.44 -12.69 -7.97
C TYR A 659 0.99 -11.28 -8.00
N GLY A 660 0.40 -10.36 -7.22
CA GLY A 660 0.74 -8.94 -7.31
C GLY A 660 1.96 -8.51 -6.51
N ALA A 661 2.30 -9.22 -5.44
CA ALA A 661 3.43 -8.91 -4.57
C ALA A 661 4.14 -10.19 -4.10
N PRO A 662 4.73 -10.97 -5.02
CA PRO A 662 5.40 -12.22 -4.68
C PRO A 662 6.53 -12.03 -3.66
N ASP A 663 7.16 -10.85 -3.62
CA ASP A 663 8.15 -10.46 -2.61
C ASP A 663 7.56 -10.40 -1.19
N ARG A 664 6.32 -9.95 -1.05
CA ARG A 664 5.60 -9.96 0.24
C ARG A 664 5.08 -11.34 0.60
N TRP A 665 4.50 -12.06 -0.36
CA TRP A 665 4.06 -13.45 -0.17
C TRP A 665 5.22 -14.34 0.34
N GLN A 666 6.42 -14.15 -0.21
CA GLN A 666 7.64 -14.84 0.21
C GLN A 666 7.93 -14.63 1.71
N VAL A 667 7.86 -13.38 2.19
CA VAL A 667 8.12 -13.08 3.62
C VAL A 667 7.03 -13.66 4.52
N VAL A 668 5.75 -13.51 4.15
CA VAL A 668 4.63 -14.05 4.94
C VAL A 668 4.76 -15.57 5.11
N THR A 669 5.04 -16.29 4.03
CA THR A 669 5.19 -17.75 4.06
C THR A 669 6.46 -18.18 4.79
N ALA A 670 7.57 -17.45 4.67
CA ALA A 670 8.80 -17.72 5.42
C ALA A 670 8.58 -17.56 6.94
N VAL A 671 7.93 -16.47 7.37
CA VAL A 671 7.60 -16.25 8.78
C VAL A 671 6.64 -17.31 9.32
N LEU A 672 5.63 -17.71 8.53
CA LEU A 672 4.71 -18.77 8.92
C LEU A 672 5.44 -20.11 9.12
N ASN A 673 6.39 -20.44 8.24
CA ASN A 673 7.19 -21.64 8.37
C ASN A 673 8.14 -21.59 9.58
N GLU A 674 8.73 -20.42 9.86
CA GLU A 674 9.54 -20.21 11.05
C GLU A 674 8.69 -20.40 12.33
N LEU A 675 7.52 -19.76 12.41
CA LEU A 675 6.60 -19.87 13.54
C LEU A 675 6.24 -21.32 13.91
N ARG A 676 6.11 -22.19 12.93
CA ARG A 676 5.80 -23.62 13.14
C ARG A 676 6.92 -24.40 13.81
N GLN A 677 8.16 -23.96 13.59
CA GLN A 677 9.37 -24.65 14.04
C GLN A 677 9.92 -24.03 15.33
N THR A 678 9.61 -22.77 15.58
CA THR A 678 10.05 -22.04 16.79
C THR A 678 9.32 -22.47 18.05
N ARG A 679 9.83 -21.98 19.18
CA ARG A 679 9.20 -22.03 20.50
C ARG A 679 8.51 -20.69 20.80
N THR A 680 7.62 -20.67 21.79
CA THR A 680 6.94 -19.42 22.19
C THR A 680 7.91 -18.46 22.88
N LEU A 681 7.57 -17.16 22.95
CA LEU A 681 8.39 -16.17 23.64
C LEU A 681 8.28 -16.28 25.17
N SER A 682 9.40 -15.98 25.84
CA SER A 682 9.43 -15.83 27.29
C SER A 682 9.10 -14.39 27.69
N PHE A 683 7.87 -14.14 28.15
CA PHE A 683 7.44 -12.82 28.60
C PHE A 683 7.85 -12.57 30.06
N PRO A 684 8.39 -11.38 30.40
CA PRO A 684 8.60 -10.99 31.78
C PRO A 684 7.26 -10.90 32.53
N GLY A 685 7.28 -11.17 33.83
CA GLY A 685 6.12 -10.95 34.69
C GLY A 685 5.73 -9.46 34.68
N PRO A 686 4.44 -9.11 34.45
CA PRO A 686 4.01 -7.72 34.37
C PRO A 686 4.00 -7.06 35.74
N ASP A 687 4.60 -5.87 35.83
CA ASP A 687 4.70 -5.08 37.06
C ASP A 687 3.72 -3.89 37.07
N CYS A 688 3.25 -3.47 35.89
CA CYS A 688 2.16 -2.50 35.78
C CYS A 688 1.01 -2.98 34.88
N ALA A 689 -0.10 -2.26 34.91
CA ALA A 689 -1.25 -2.52 34.05
C ALA A 689 -1.82 -1.25 33.42
N ILE A 690 -2.51 -1.42 32.29
CA ILE A 690 -3.33 -0.38 31.68
C ILE A 690 -4.80 -0.79 31.83
N LEU A 691 -5.60 0.07 32.46
CA LEU A 691 -7.05 -0.07 32.48
C LEU A 691 -7.61 0.22 31.08
N TYR A 692 -8.15 -0.81 30.46
CA TYR A 692 -8.91 -0.76 29.24
C TYR A 692 -10.36 -0.35 29.58
N GLY A 693 -10.65 0.95 29.48
CA GLY A 693 -11.94 1.53 29.89
C GLY A 693 -13.09 1.19 28.96
N THR A 694 -13.63 -0.02 29.13
CA THR A 694 -14.68 -0.59 28.26
C THR A 694 -15.89 0.33 28.09
N ASP A 695 -16.38 0.96 29.16
CA ASP A 695 -17.57 1.81 29.06
C ASP A 695 -17.23 3.17 28.42
N SER A 696 -16.01 3.68 28.59
CA SER A 696 -15.53 4.87 27.87
C SER A 696 -15.37 4.63 26.37
N ILE A 697 -14.95 3.42 25.97
CA ILE A 697 -14.91 3.02 24.57
C ILE A 697 -16.34 2.86 24.03
N ALA A 698 -17.19 2.17 24.78
CA ALA A 698 -18.56 1.90 24.38
C ALA A 698 -19.38 3.19 24.22
N SER A 699 -19.06 4.29 24.90
CA SER A 699 -19.86 5.52 24.92
C SER A 699 -19.91 6.32 23.61
N ARG A 700 -19.19 5.91 22.56
CA ARG A 700 -18.91 6.75 21.38
C ARG A 700 -19.82 6.41 20.20
N PRO A 701 -20.51 7.40 19.56
CA PRO A 701 -21.46 7.11 18.48
C PRO A 701 -20.86 6.58 17.19
N GLU A 702 -19.71 7.10 16.80
CA GLU A 702 -19.04 6.69 15.58
C GLU A 702 -18.00 5.60 15.86
N ARG A 703 -17.45 5.01 14.80
CA ARG A 703 -16.17 4.28 14.80
C ARG A 703 -14.96 5.17 15.19
N ASN A 704 -15.21 6.27 15.91
CA ASN A 704 -14.23 7.20 16.42
C ASN A 704 -13.64 6.59 17.69
N VAL A 705 -12.52 5.90 17.51
CA VAL A 705 -11.73 5.31 18.58
C VAL A 705 -10.69 6.31 19.07
N SER A 706 -10.49 6.34 20.38
CA SER A 706 -9.55 7.26 21.00
C SER A 706 -8.10 6.81 20.81
N ASP A 707 -7.21 7.69 20.37
CA ASP A 707 -5.78 7.36 20.30
C ASP A 707 -5.15 7.10 21.70
N LYS A 708 -5.88 7.36 22.79
CA LYS A 708 -5.35 7.34 24.15
C LYS A 708 -4.77 5.97 24.58
N LEU A 709 -5.49 4.87 24.33
CA LEU A 709 -5.03 3.52 24.69
C LEU A 709 -3.81 3.06 23.87
N PRO A 710 -3.82 3.15 22.52
CA PRO A 710 -2.63 2.90 21.72
C PRO A 710 -1.42 3.74 22.14
N CYS A 711 -1.61 5.03 22.47
CA CYS A 711 -0.50 5.88 22.91
C CYS A 711 0.07 5.43 24.26
N GLN A 712 -0.79 5.10 25.23
CA GLN A 712 -0.34 4.59 26.53
C GLN A 712 0.40 3.26 26.36
N TYR A 713 -0.08 2.37 25.49
CA TYR A 713 0.63 1.15 25.09
C TYR A 713 2.03 1.47 24.55
N THR A 714 2.15 2.41 23.62
CA THR A 714 3.44 2.73 23.00
C THR A 714 4.42 3.31 24.01
N PHE A 715 3.97 4.22 24.88
CA PHE A 715 4.82 4.83 25.90
C PHE A 715 5.35 3.82 26.91
N LEU A 716 4.52 2.86 27.36
CA LEU A 716 4.94 1.87 28.35
C LEU A 716 5.72 0.71 27.71
N GLY A 717 5.29 0.25 26.53
CA GLY A 717 5.87 -0.89 25.85
C GLY A 717 7.10 -0.51 25.04
N PRO A 718 6.99 -0.27 23.73
CA PRO A 718 8.14 0.02 22.86
C PRO A 718 9.07 1.15 23.35
N VAL A 719 8.55 2.21 23.98
CA VAL A 719 9.36 3.35 24.45
C VAL A 719 10.05 3.07 25.80
N SER A 720 9.30 2.76 26.85
CA SER A 720 9.87 2.52 28.19
C SER A 720 10.39 1.10 28.38
N ARG A 721 10.03 0.18 27.49
CA ARG A 721 10.32 -1.25 27.57
C ARG A 721 9.89 -1.86 28.90
N SER A 722 8.74 -1.46 29.43
CA SER A 722 8.18 -2.01 30.67
C SER A 722 7.37 -3.28 30.42
N ALA A 723 7.31 -4.16 31.42
CA ALA A 723 6.43 -5.31 31.40
C ALA A 723 5.04 -4.92 31.94
N PHE A 724 4.02 -4.97 31.09
CA PHE A 724 2.65 -4.63 31.48
C PHE A 724 1.62 -5.57 30.87
N VAL A 725 0.38 -5.46 31.36
CA VAL A 725 -0.80 -6.09 30.74
C VAL A 725 -1.99 -5.14 30.70
N PHE A 726 -2.93 -5.37 29.79
CA PHE A 726 -4.26 -4.78 29.88
C PHE A 726 -5.12 -5.48 30.93
N VAL A 727 -5.93 -4.70 31.63
CA VAL A 727 -7.04 -5.17 32.47
C VAL A 727 -8.27 -4.35 32.15
N ASP A 728 -9.45 -4.97 32.10
CA ASP A 728 -10.70 -4.26 31.81
C ASP A 728 -11.67 -4.28 33.01
N GLU A 729 -12.79 -3.58 32.86
CA GLU A 729 -13.81 -3.50 33.90
C GLU A 729 -14.52 -4.85 34.12
N TYR A 730 -14.66 -5.68 33.08
CA TYR A 730 -15.22 -7.03 33.19
C TYR A 730 -14.36 -7.95 34.05
N MET A 731 -13.03 -7.90 33.90
CA MET A 731 -12.09 -8.61 34.76
C MET A 731 -12.16 -8.14 36.20
N ILE A 732 -12.37 -6.84 36.43
CA ILE A 732 -12.53 -6.30 37.78
C ILE A 732 -13.81 -6.84 38.42
N GLU A 733 -14.94 -6.78 37.72
CA GLU A 733 -16.23 -7.30 38.20
C GLU A 733 -16.19 -8.80 38.50
N ARG A 734 -15.44 -9.59 37.72
CA ARG A 734 -15.22 -11.02 37.94
C ARG A 734 -14.13 -11.35 38.95
N GLY A 735 -13.46 -10.35 39.54
CA GLY A 735 -12.32 -10.54 40.44
C GLY A 735 -11.08 -11.17 39.79
N LYS A 736 -10.97 -11.11 38.45
CA LYS A 736 -9.86 -11.67 37.66
C LYS A 736 -8.71 -10.70 37.42
N ALA A 737 -8.94 -9.38 37.55
CA ALA A 737 -7.91 -8.36 37.29
C ALA A 737 -6.71 -8.44 38.24
N LYS A 738 -6.89 -8.98 39.46
CA LYS A 738 -5.85 -9.16 40.49
C LYS A 738 -4.98 -7.90 40.71
N LEU A 739 -5.61 -6.72 40.80
CA LEU A 739 -4.93 -5.41 40.81
C LEU A 739 -3.76 -5.28 41.80
N LYS A 740 -3.86 -5.92 42.98
CA LYS A 740 -2.82 -5.92 44.02
C LYS A 740 -1.44 -6.42 43.57
N ARG A 741 -1.35 -7.16 42.45
CA ARG A 741 -0.06 -7.64 41.94
C ARG A 741 0.77 -6.56 41.25
N PHE A 742 0.12 -5.46 40.85
CA PHE A 742 0.76 -4.41 40.08
C PHE A 742 1.25 -3.30 41.01
N ARG A 743 2.41 -2.74 40.67
CA ARG A 743 2.91 -1.52 41.27
C ARG A 743 2.08 -0.31 40.85
N ALA A 744 1.76 -0.22 39.55
CA ALA A 744 1.03 0.89 38.96
C ALA A 744 -0.09 0.43 38.01
N VAL A 745 -1.21 1.14 38.03
CA VAL A 745 -2.33 0.98 37.07
C VAL A 745 -2.58 2.32 36.37
N TYR A 746 -2.41 2.34 35.05
CA TYR A 746 -2.66 3.50 34.20
C TYR A 746 -4.10 3.54 33.71
N MET A 747 -4.70 4.72 33.63
CA MET A 747 -6.05 4.93 33.13
C MET A 747 -6.05 6.03 32.05
N PRO A 748 -5.76 5.65 30.79
CA PRO A 748 -5.68 6.60 29.70
C PRO A 748 -7.05 6.95 29.12
N ASP A 749 -8.09 6.17 29.37
CA ASP A 749 -9.44 6.42 28.84
C ASP A 749 -10.50 5.93 29.84
N ALA A 750 -10.94 6.80 30.75
CA ALA A 750 -11.74 6.43 31.92
C ALA A 750 -12.79 7.49 32.29
N LYS A 751 -13.27 8.25 31.30
CA LYS A 751 -14.30 9.28 31.48
C LYS A 751 -15.61 8.70 32.04
N TYR A 752 -16.04 7.58 31.49
CA TYR A 752 -17.17 6.76 31.92
C TYR A 752 -16.63 5.49 32.59
N VAL A 753 -17.13 5.18 33.79
CA VAL A 753 -16.60 4.10 34.62
C VAL A 753 -17.71 3.43 35.44
N ARG A 754 -17.56 2.14 35.74
CA ARG A 754 -18.48 1.43 36.64
C ARG A 754 -18.21 1.74 38.12
N GLN A 755 -19.25 1.74 38.94
CA GLN A 755 -19.14 1.92 40.40
C GLN A 755 -18.28 0.82 41.05
N THR A 756 -18.42 -0.42 40.56
CA THR A 756 -17.62 -1.58 40.94
C THR A 756 -16.13 -1.35 40.64
N THR A 757 -15.81 -0.82 39.45
CA THR A 757 -14.45 -0.44 39.04
C THR A 757 -13.85 0.61 39.98
N VAL A 758 -14.58 1.71 40.25
CA VAL A 758 -14.11 2.77 41.17
C VAL A 758 -13.84 2.21 42.56
N THR A 759 -14.73 1.35 43.08
CA THR A 759 -14.56 0.71 44.39
C THR A 759 -13.30 -0.16 44.44
N ALA A 760 -13.06 -0.96 43.39
CA ALA A 760 -11.88 -1.82 43.30
C ALA A 760 -10.57 -1.02 43.21
N LEU A 761 -10.55 0.04 42.39
CA LEU A 761 -9.40 0.93 42.24
C LEU A 761 -9.09 1.68 43.53
N ARG A 762 -10.12 2.18 44.22
CA ARG A 762 -9.96 2.81 45.54
C ARG A 762 -9.32 1.86 46.54
N ARG A 763 -9.83 0.63 46.66
CA ARG A 763 -9.26 -0.39 47.54
C ARG A 763 -7.81 -0.73 47.17
N TYR A 764 -7.51 -0.80 45.87
CA TYR A 764 -6.17 -1.06 45.38
C TYR A 764 -5.19 0.03 45.85
N VAL A 765 -5.54 1.31 45.70
CA VAL A 765 -4.69 2.42 46.16
C VAL A 765 -4.60 2.47 47.69
N GLU A 766 -5.72 2.34 48.40
CA GLU A 766 -5.73 2.35 49.87
C GLU A 766 -4.79 1.30 50.49
N THR A 767 -4.56 0.19 49.76
CA THR A 767 -3.69 -0.92 50.18
C THR A 767 -2.27 -0.87 49.59
N GLY A 768 -1.84 0.27 49.04
CA GLY A 768 -0.45 0.51 48.63
C GLY A 768 -0.22 0.60 47.12
N GLY A 769 -1.26 0.43 46.30
CA GLY A 769 -1.16 0.55 44.85
C GLY A 769 -0.95 1.98 44.35
N ILE A 770 -0.36 2.13 43.16
CA ILE A 770 -0.26 3.41 42.47
C ILE A 770 -1.28 3.47 41.33
N LEU A 771 -2.06 4.53 41.28
CA LEU A 771 -3.04 4.79 40.22
C LEU A 771 -2.63 6.02 39.42
N VAL A 772 -2.60 5.93 38.09
CA VAL A 772 -2.15 7.02 37.20
C VAL A 772 -3.24 7.36 36.19
N ALA A 773 -3.92 8.49 36.39
CA ALA A 773 -4.92 8.99 35.45
C ALA A 773 -4.27 9.91 34.41
N THR A 774 -3.97 9.37 33.24
CA THR A 774 -3.55 10.14 32.04
C THR A 774 -4.75 10.65 31.23
N ASP A 775 -5.96 10.27 31.62
CA ASP A 775 -7.21 10.89 31.14
C ASP A 775 -7.63 12.06 32.04
N PRO A 776 -7.57 13.32 31.57
CA PRO A 776 -8.01 14.49 32.34
C PRO A 776 -9.51 14.52 32.59
N GLU A 777 -10.30 13.63 31.97
CA GLU A 777 -11.73 13.50 32.22
C GLU A 777 -12.08 12.27 33.05
N ALA A 778 -11.08 11.53 33.56
CA ALA A 778 -11.30 10.32 34.35
C ALA A 778 -12.35 10.54 35.45
N PHE A 779 -13.29 9.60 35.56
CA PHE A 779 -14.38 9.63 36.55
C PHE A 779 -15.25 10.89 36.45
N SER A 780 -15.65 11.25 35.23
CA SER A 780 -16.67 12.28 35.03
C SER A 780 -18.07 11.72 35.30
N PHE A 781 -18.34 10.49 34.83
CA PHE A 781 -19.65 9.87 34.96
C PHE A 781 -19.53 8.40 35.35
N TYR A 782 -20.46 7.94 36.17
CA TYR A 782 -20.75 6.53 36.28
C TYR A 782 -21.53 6.05 35.07
N SER A 783 -21.40 4.76 34.72
CA SER A 783 -22.09 4.16 33.57
C SER A 783 -23.63 4.25 33.64
N ASN A 784 -24.20 4.46 34.83
CA ASN A 784 -25.63 4.64 35.07
C ASN A 784 -26.16 6.07 34.80
N GLY A 785 -25.29 7.01 34.40
CA GLY A 785 -25.65 8.41 34.14
C GLY A 785 -25.35 9.38 35.28
N GLU A 786 -24.98 8.90 36.46
CA GLU A 786 -24.69 9.75 37.62
C GLU A 786 -23.29 10.38 37.53
N SER A 787 -23.08 11.47 38.26
CA SER A 787 -21.75 12.09 38.38
C SER A 787 -20.80 11.19 39.18
N ALA A 788 -19.59 10.98 38.66
CA ALA A 788 -18.50 10.33 39.39
C ALA A 788 -17.49 11.34 39.99
N GLY A 789 -17.84 12.64 39.98
CA GLY A 789 -16.97 13.71 40.44
C GLY A 789 -16.49 13.56 41.88
N ASP A 790 -17.32 13.03 42.79
CA ASP A 790 -16.94 12.79 44.18
C ASP A 790 -15.86 11.71 44.30
N ALA A 791 -15.90 10.69 43.44
CA ALA A 791 -14.85 9.67 43.38
C ALA A 791 -13.54 10.26 42.85
N ARG A 792 -13.60 11.12 41.82
CA ARG A 792 -12.43 11.86 41.32
C ARG A 792 -11.81 12.74 42.41
N LYS A 793 -12.65 13.51 43.11
CA LYS A 793 -12.21 14.37 44.21
C LYS A 793 -11.61 13.55 45.35
N THR A 794 -12.20 12.41 45.68
CA THR A 794 -11.70 11.52 46.75
C THR A 794 -10.35 10.90 46.40
N LEU A 795 -10.19 10.36 45.19
CA LEU A 795 -8.98 9.64 44.79
C LEU A 795 -7.85 10.58 44.36
N PHE A 796 -8.14 11.60 43.56
CA PHE A 796 -7.12 12.47 42.97
C PHE A 796 -6.99 13.82 43.69
N GLY A 797 -7.94 14.18 44.57
CA GLY A 797 -7.90 15.46 45.27
C GLY A 797 -8.10 16.66 44.36
N ILE A 798 -8.90 16.51 43.30
CA ILE A 798 -9.16 17.61 42.37
C ILE A 798 -10.64 17.76 42.06
N THR A 799 -11.03 19.00 41.80
CA THR A 799 -12.27 19.37 41.11
C THR A 799 -11.92 19.86 39.71
N LEU A 800 -12.54 19.26 38.70
CA LEU A 800 -12.28 19.55 37.28
C LEU A 800 -13.10 20.75 36.81
N GLY A 801 -12.43 21.73 36.22
CA GLY A 801 -13.02 22.88 35.55
C GLY A 801 -12.87 22.82 34.02
N PRO A 802 -13.30 23.87 33.31
CA PRO A 802 -13.21 23.91 31.85
C PRO A 802 -11.76 23.96 31.35
N ALA A 803 -11.55 23.60 30.08
CA ALA A 803 -10.27 23.72 29.42
C ALA A 803 -9.87 25.19 29.19
N LYS A 804 -8.57 25.48 29.28
CA LYS A 804 -7.97 26.80 29.05
C LYS A 804 -6.80 26.66 28.06
N ARG A 805 -6.58 27.70 27.24
CA ARG A 805 -5.44 27.76 26.32
C ARG A 805 -4.13 27.91 27.11
N ARG A 806 -3.18 27.02 26.85
CA ARG A 806 -1.84 26.96 27.46
C ARG A 806 -0.84 26.44 26.42
N LYS A 807 0.47 26.58 26.63
CA LYS A 807 1.47 26.17 25.62
C LYS A 807 2.29 24.95 26.01
N ALA A 808 2.55 24.77 27.30
CA ALA A 808 3.46 23.73 27.77
C ALA A 808 3.18 23.32 29.22
N ILE A 809 3.79 22.20 29.62
CA ILE A 809 3.90 21.73 30.99
C ILE A 809 5.37 21.86 31.41
N VAL A 810 5.62 22.62 32.48
CA VAL A 810 6.93 22.84 33.08
C VAL A 810 7.14 21.80 34.18
N THR A 811 8.14 20.96 34.00
CA THR A 811 8.58 19.92 34.95
C THR A 811 9.94 20.30 35.55
N ALA A 812 10.37 19.60 36.60
CA ALA A 812 11.70 19.84 37.21
C ALA A 812 12.87 19.65 36.22
N ASP A 813 12.71 18.74 35.25
CA ASP A 813 13.77 18.33 34.31
C ASP A 813 13.64 18.98 32.92
N GLY A 814 12.70 19.92 32.74
CA GLY A 814 12.48 20.61 31.47
C GLY A 814 11.01 20.83 31.13
N THR A 815 10.74 21.13 29.86
CA THR A 815 9.42 21.55 29.39
C THR A 815 8.86 20.53 28.41
N LEU A 816 7.62 20.10 28.64
CA LEU A 816 6.86 19.23 27.74
C LEU A 816 5.89 20.08 26.91
N PRO A 817 5.88 19.94 25.57
CA PRO A 817 4.93 20.68 24.75
C PRO A 817 3.50 20.21 25.03
N LEU A 818 2.54 21.15 25.03
CA LEU A 818 1.14 20.80 25.19
C LEU A 818 0.60 20.14 23.92
N VAL A 819 0.08 18.92 24.08
CA VAL A 819 -0.34 18.05 22.98
C VAL A 819 -1.85 17.79 22.95
N SER A 820 -2.57 18.15 24.02
CA SER A 820 -4.03 18.01 24.13
C SER A 820 -4.63 19.17 24.95
N ALA A 821 -5.94 19.15 25.15
CA ALA A 821 -6.61 20.16 25.96
C ALA A 821 -6.05 20.21 27.39
N ALA A 822 -5.85 21.43 27.90
CA ALA A 822 -5.35 21.67 29.25
C ALA A 822 -6.52 22.12 30.14
N TYR A 823 -6.91 21.29 31.11
CA TYR A 823 -8.04 21.54 31.98
C TYR A 823 -7.64 22.42 33.17
N ARG A 824 -8.58 23.24 33.65
CA ARG A 824 -8.45 23.89 34.96
C ARG A 824 -8.71 22.84 36.03
N VAL A 825 -7.87 22.81 37.05
CA VAL A 825 -8.05 21.94 38.22
C VAL A 825 -7.96 22.78 39.48
N GLU A 826 -8.89 22.55 40.40
CA GLU A 826 -8.84 23.08 41.76
C GLU A 826 -8.40 21.93 42.67
N ALA A 827 -7.23 22.08 43.31
CA ALA A 827 -6.63 21.04 44.13
C ALA A 827 -7.10 21.15 45.59
N GLU A 828 -7.46 20.01 46.17
CA GLU A 828 -7.81 19.89 47.59
C GLU A 828 -6.54 19.92 48.46
N PRO A 829 -6.63 20.38 49.73
CA PRO A 829 -5.50 20.31 50.66
C PRO A 829 -4.90 18.90 50.74
N GLY A 830 -3.56 18.83 50.73
CA GLY A 830 -2.82 17.56 50.70
C GLY A 830 -2.60 16.97 49.31
N THR A 831 -2.95 17.69 48.25
CA THR A 831 -2.63 17.35 46.86
C THR A 831 -1.40 18.15 46.41
N GLU A 832 -0.34 17.45 45.99
CA GLU A 832 0.93 18.05 45.56
C GLU A 832 0.93 18.29 44.05
N THR A 833 1.41 19.46 43.61
CA THR A 833 1.65 19.74 42.19
C THR A 833 3.08 19.34 41.84
N VAL A 834 3.22 18.33 40.97
CA VAL A 834 4.51 17.81 40.48
C VAL A 834 5.01 18.61 39.28
N ALA A 835 4.09 19.04 38.43
CA ALA A 835 4.39 19.90 37.29
C ALA A 835 3.27 20.93 37.10
N ALA A 836 3.63 22.12 36.67
CA ALA A 836 2.71 23.21 36.40
C ALA A 836 2.62 23.47 34.90
N PHE A 837 1.53 24.09 34.45
CA PHE A 837 1.51 24.68 33.13
C PHE A 837 2.38 25.94 33.08
N ASP A 838 2.61 26.46 31.88
CA ASP A 838 3.36 27.70 31.63
C ASP A 838 2.79 28.94 32.34
N ASP A 839 1.51 28.93 32.76
CA ASP A 839 0.89 29.98 33.56
C ASP A 839 0.97 29.75 35.08
N GLY A 840 1.72 28.74 35.52
CA GLY A 840 1.89 28.37 36.93
C GLY A 840 0.75 27.55 37.53
N SER A 841 -0.35 27.31 36.80
CA SER A 841 -1.45 26.48 37.31
C SER A 841 -1.12 24.99 37.28
N PRO A 842 -1.69 24.14 38.15
CA PRO A 842 -1.31 22.72 38.25
C PRO A 842 -1.59 21.92 36.96
N ALA A 843 -0.63 21.13 36.51
CA ALA A 843 -0.72 20.29 35.31
C ALA A 843 -0.62 18.79 35.60
N ILE A 844 0.33 18.39 36.46
CA ILE A 844 0.48 17.01 36.94
C ILE A 844 0.46 17.08 38.46
N LEU A 845 -0.41 16.30 39.08
CA LEU A 845 -0.62 16.28 40.51
C LEU A 845 -0.46 14.87 41.06
N LYS A 846 -0.08 14.77 42.33
CA LYS A 846 -0.11 13.51 43.07
C LYS A 846 -0.73 13.68 44.46
N ARG A 847 -1.40 12.64 44.94
CA ARG A 847 -2.05 12.62 46.25
C ARG A 847 -1.90 11.25 46.90
N ALA A 848 -1.49 11.24 48.16
CA ALA A 848 -1.50 10.03 48.97
C ALA A 848 -2.94 9.64 49.36
N VAL A 849 -3.29 8.36 49.19
CA VAL A 849 -4.58 7.81 49.58
C VAL A 849 -4.34 6.46 50.27
N GLY A 850 -4.64 6.39 51.56
CA GLY A 850 -4.25 5.23 52.39
C GLY A 850 -2.75 5.01 52.34
N GLN A 851 -2.31 3.81 51.96
CA GLN A 851 -0.90 3.46 51.82
C GLN A 851 -0.34 3.70 50.40
N GLY A 852 -1.18 4.09 49.45
CA GLY A 852 -0.82 4.25 48.04
C GLY A 852 -0.81 5.69 47.55
N MET A 853 -0.73 5.85 46.23
CA MET A 853 -0.58 7.14 45.57
C MET A 853 -1.46 7.23 44.32
N CYS A 854 -2.12 8.37 44.13
CA CYS A 854 -2.87 8.70 42.92
C CYS A 854 -2.17 9.84 42.19
N TRP A 855 -1.85 9.62 40.91
CA TRP A 855 -1.32 10.61 39.98
C TRP A 855 -2.42 11.06 39.01
N TYR A 856 -2.46 12.36 38.72
CA TYR A 856 -3.48 12.97 37.86
C TYR A 856 -2.86 13.94 36.86
N PHE A 857 -3.22 13.80 35.58
CA PHE A 857 -2.80 14.68 34.51
C PHE A 857 -3.97 15.57 34.09
N ALA A 858 -3.83 16.89 34.24
CA ALA A 858 -4.82 17.87 33.79
C ALA A 858 -4.79 18.12 32.28
N SER A 859 -3.91 17.42 31.55
CA SER A 859 -3.89 17.35 30.09
C SER A 859 -3.43 15.96 29.68
N SER A 860 -4.10 15.33 28.72
CA SER A 860 -3.72 13.98 28.32
C SER A 860 -2.40 13.97 27.55
N PRO A 861 -1.40 13.19 27.98
CA PRO A 861 -0.19 12.95 27.19
C PRO A 861 -0.43 11.94 26.05
N CYS A 862 -1.55 11.22 26.06
CA CYS A 862 -1.79 10.09 25.17
C CYS A 862 -2.33 10.55 23.81
N THR A 863 -1.46 11.16 23.00
CA THR A 863 -1.76 11.62 21.65
C THR A 863 -0.62 11.27 20.68
N ARG A 864 -0.92 11.15 19.39
CA ARG A 864 0.12 10.96 18.35
C ARG A 864 1.16 12.08 18.32
N LYS A 865 0.76 13.32 18.59
CA LYS A 865 1.70 14.46 18.71
C LYS A 865 2.74 14.24 19.82
N ALA A 866 2.33 13.62 20.92
CA ALA A 866 3.23 13.28 22.01
C ALA A 866 4.15 12.12 21.65
N LEU A 867 3.61 11.11 20.95
CA LEU A 867 4.39 9.96 20.52
C LEU A 867 5.52 10.36 19.57
N SER A 868 5.32 11.33 18.69
CA SER A 868 6.40 11.81 17.80
C SER A 868 7.31 12.86 18.44
N ASN A 869 7.13 13.17 19.72
CA ASN A 869 7.90 14.19 20.42
C ASN A 869 8.97 13.57 21.36
N PRO A 870 10.25 13.94 21.23
CA PRO A 870 11.34 13.34 22.00
C PRO A 870 11.25 13.62 23.50
N GLU A 871 10.78 14.79 23.92
CA GLU A 871 10.63 15.13 25.34
C GLU A 871 9.59 14.24 26.02
N TRP A 872 8.45 14.00 25.35
CA TRP A 872 7.45 13.04 25.81
C TRP A 872 7.97 11.59 25.80
N LYS A 873 8.71 11.17 24.78
CA LYS A 873 9.36 9.83 24.78
C LYS A 873 10.36 9.66 25.92
N ALA A 874 11.08 10.71 26.32
CA ALA A 874 12.02 10.68 27.43
C ALA A 874 11.35 10.76 28.80
N PHE A 875 10.17 11.39 28.90
CA PHE A 875 9.42 11.54 30.15
C PHE A 875 8.92 10.20 30.71
N PHE A 876 8.33 9.33 29.89
CA PHE A 876 7.70 8.09 30.37
C PHE A 876 8.68 7.08 31.01
N PRO A 877 9.88 6.84 30.47
CA PRO A 877 10.88 6.00 31.14
C PRO A 877 11.28 6.55 32.52
N ARG A 878 11.39 7.87 32.68
CA ARG A 878 11.66 8.51 33.98
C ARG A 878 10.49 8.36 34.94
N LEU A 879 9.27 8.60 34.45
CA LEU A 879 8.05 8.39 35.23
C LEU A 879 7.97 6.94 35.73
N GLN A 880 8.22 5.95 34.87
CA GLN A 880 8.22 4.53 35.26
C GLN A 880 9.24 4.27 36.38
N ALA A 881 10.44 4.83 36.30
CA ALA A 881 11.44 4.73 37.35
C ALA A 881 10.96 5.38 38.67
N GLU A 882 10.32 6.56 38.62
CA GLU A 882 9.76 7.24 39.80
C GLU A 882 8.64 6.41 40.45
N LEU A 883 7.80 5.74 39.65
CA LEU A 883 6.77 4.84 40.16
C LEU A 883 7.34 3.51 40.69
N GLY A 884 8.63 3.24 40.47
CA GLY A 884 9.28 1.99 40.81
C GLY A 884 8.85 0.82 39.92
N VAL A 885 8.50 1.09 38.66
CA VAL A 885 8.18 0.08 37.64
C VAL A 885 9.41 -0.21 36.80
N ALA A 886 9.73 -1.49 36.61
CA ALA A 886 10.87 -1.90 35.81
C ALA A 886 10.77 -1.49 34.32
N THR A 887 11.90 -1.13 33.74
CA THR A 887 12.07 -0.72 32.33
C THR A 887 13.19 -1.53 31.67
N GLY A 888 13.35 -1.39 30.36
CA GLY A 888 14.46 -2.04 29.64
C GLY A 888 14.29 -3.55 29.42
N HIS A 889 13.07 -4.09 29.46
CA HIS A 889 12.85 -5.51 29.17
C HIS A 889 13.15 -5.84 27.70
N GLU A 890 13.98 -6.85 27.51
CA GLU A 890 14.49 -7.29 26.21
C GLU A 890 13.41 -7.85 25.28
N ILE A 891 12.25 -8.27 25.80
CA ILE A 891 11.14 -8.79 25.00
C ILE A 891 10.68 -7.81 23.90
N TRP A 892 10.80 -6.50 24.16
CA TRP A 892 10.47 -5.45 23.21
C TRP A 892 11.44 -5.36 22.02
N ARG A 893 12.56 -6.09 22.08
CA ARG A 893 13.55 -6.24 21.01
C ARG A 893 13.31 -7.48 20.14
N PHE A 894 12.23 -8.23 20.34
CA PHE A 894 11.95 -9.38 19.46
C PHE A 894 11.68 -8.94 18.02
N ARG A 895 12.44 -9.53 17.07
CA ARG A 895 12.18 -9.47 15.64
C ARG A 895 12.59 -10.77 14.97
N PHE A 896 11.83 -11.19 13.96
CA PHE A 896 12.26 -12.30 13.10
C PHE A 896 13.57 -11.97 12.37
N PRO A 897 14.41 -12.97 12.05
CA PRO A 897 15.68 -12.75 11.38
C PRO A 897 15.52 -12.15 9.97
N ALA A 898 16.32 -11.12 9.65
CA ALA A 898 16.31 -10.49 8.32
C ALA A 898 16.60 -11.47 7.16
N LYS A 899 17.33 -12.58 7.43
CA LYS A 899 17.60 -13.65 6.46
C LYS A 899 16.35 -14.37 5.93
N LEU A 900 15.18 -14.18 6.55
CA LEU A 900 13.91 -14.69 6.03
C LEU A 900 13.44 -13.93 4.79
N ILE A 901 13.96 -12.73 4.55
CA ILE A 901 13.71 -11.96 3.34
C ILE A 901 14.68 -12.46 2.26
N LYS A 902 14.14 -12.90 1.13
CA LYS A 902 14.92 -13.31 -0.04
C LYS A 902 14.81 -12.25 -1.13
N ALA A 903 15.86 -12.15 -1.96
CA ALA A 903 15.79 -11.35 -3.17
C ALA A 903 14.70 -11.91 -4.11
N PRO A 904 14.04 -11.05 -4.91
CA PRO A 904 13.15 -11.54 -5.95
C PRO A 904 13.95 -12.40 -6.93
N ASP A 905 13.37 -13.53 -7.29
CA ASP A 905 13.89 -14.43 -8.31
C ASP A 905 13.47 -13.87 -9.66
N LEU A 906 14.38 -13.14 -10.31
CA LEU A 906 14.16 -12.58 -11.65
C LEU A 906 14.88 -13.44 -12.68
N PRO A 907 14.28 -13.67 -13.88
CA PRO A 907 14.98 -14.34 -14.97
C PRO A 907 16.32 -13.66 -15.28
N THR A 908 17.34 -14.48 -15.51
CA THR A 908 18.65 -14.01 -16.00
C THR A 908 18.66 -13.78 -17.50
N GLU A 909 17.70 -14.41 -18.16
CA GLU A 909 17.41 -14.40 -19.59
C GLU A 909 16.69 -13.11 -20.01
N THR A 910 16.60 -12.87 -21.32
CA THR A 910 15.84 -11.74 -21.90
C THR A 910 14.70 -12.20 -22.80
N CYS A 911 13.50 -11.69 -22.53
CA CYS A 911 12.29 -11.86 -23.35
C CYS A 911 12.39 -10.98 -24.61
N LEU A 912 12.57 -11.62 -25.75
CA LEU A 912 12.76 -11.03 -27.08
C LEU A 912 11.44 -10.61 -27.74
N THR A 913 10.31 -11.08 -27.22
CA THR A 913 8.97 -10.64 -27.62
C THR A 913 8.49 -9.41 -26.85
N ASN A 914 9.32 -8.90 -25.91
CA ASN A 914 9.08 -7.65 -25.18
C ASN A 914 7.74 -7.60 -24.43
N ASN A 915 7.33 -8.70 -23.81
CA ASN A 915 6.02 -8.81 -23.15
C ASN A 915 6.07 -9.42 -21.76
N HIS A 916 7.26 -9.75 -21.24
CA HIS A 916 7.39 -10.28 -19.90
C HIS A 916 7.05 -9.21 -18.84
N ILE A 917 6.33 -9.62 -17.79
CA ILE A 917 6.05 -8.77 -16.63
C ILE A 917 6.44 -9.52 -15.35
N ALA A 918 7.38 -8.94 -14.61
CA ALA A 918 7.58 -9.25 -13.21
C ALA A 918 6.67 -8.37 -12.34
N TRP A 919 6.29 -8.85 -11.16
CA TRP A 919 5.43 -8.10 -10.24
C TRP A 919 6.15 -7.82 -8.92
N ARG A 920 6.02 -6.59 -8.44
CA ARG A 920 6.50 -6.21 -7.11
C ARG A 920 5.58 -5.16 -6.50
N LYS A 921 5.06 -5.43 -5.30
CA LYS A 921 4.13 -4.50 -4.60
C LYS A 921 3.00 -3.98 -5.52
N PHE A 922 2.40 -4.86 -6.31
CA PHE A 922 1.32 -4.56 -7.26
C PHE A 922 1.71 -3.58 -8.38
N VAL A 923 3.00 -3.35 -8.57
CA VAL A 923 3.58 -2.58 -9.66
C VAL A 923 4.18 -3.55 -10.67
N PRO A 924 3.78 -3.47 -11.96
CA PRO A 924 4.44 -4.23 -13.01
C PRO A 924 5.87 -3.69 -13.17
N ILE A 925 6.84 -4.57 -13.26
CA ILE A 925 8.20 -4.25 -13.62
C ILE A 925 8.49 -4.92 -14.96
N THR A 926 8.80 -4.09 -15.96
CA THR A 926 9.11 -4.52 -17.32
C THR A 926 10.63 -4.72 -17.46
N THR A 927 11.20 -5.58 -16.60
CA THR A 927 12.61 -5.99 -16.68
C THR A 927 12.77 -7.17 -17.63
N CYS A 928 14.01 -7.55 -17.94
CA CYS A 928 14.30 -8.79 -18.68
C CYS A 928 13.60 -8.83 -20.05
N ASN A 929 13.42 -7.68 -20.69
CA ASN A 929 12.80 -7.54 -22.01
C ASN A 929 13.75 -6.86 -22.98
N THR A 930 13.63 -7.18 -24.27
CA THR A 930 14.27 -6.43 -25.36
C THR A 930 13.27 -6.24 -26.47
N ASP A 931 13.05 -5.00 -26.89
CA ASP A 931 12.26 -4.71 -28.07
C ASP A 931 13.03 -5.11 -29.34
N THR A 932 12.58 -6.17 -29.98
CA THR A 932 13.15 -6.65 -31.24
C THR A 932 12.45 -6.06 -32.46
N GLU A 933 11.39 -5.27 -32.26
CA GLU A 933 10.48 -4.78 -33.30
C GLU A 933 9.93 -5.92 -34.19
N GLY A 934 9.90 -7.13 -33.63
CA GLY A 934 9.50 -8.34 -34.33
C GLY A 934 8.00 -8.42 -34.63
N THR A 935 7.65 -9.40 -35.45
CA THR A 935 6.28 -9.68 -35.84
C THR A 935 5.93 -11.16 -35.67
N TYR A 936 4.65 -11.49 -35.66
CA TYR A 936 4.20 -12.87 -35.81
C TYR A 936 3.02 -13.00 -36.78
N SER A 937 2.81 -14.23 -37.26
CA SER A 937 1.80 -14.58 -38.26
C SER A 937 1.11 -15.90 -37.91
N TYR A 938 -0.14 -16.06 -38.33
CA TYR A 938 -0.95 -17.27 -38.07
C TYR A 938 -1.19 -18.09 -39.34
N THR A 939 -1.30 -19.41 -39.22
CA THR A 939 -1.72 -20.28 -40.33
C THR A 939 -2.46 -21.52 -39.82
N PRO A 940 -3.79 -21.63 -39.97
CA PRO A 940 -4.74 -20.59 -40.40
C PRO A 940 -4.98 -19.53 -39.30
N PRO A 941 -5.70 -18.44 -39.61
CA PRO A 941 -6.07 -17.41 -38.63
C PRO A 941 -6.91 -17.97 -37.46
N PRO A 942 -6.84 -17.33 -36.29
CA PRO A 942 -7.67 -17.68 -35.13
C PRO A 942 -9.12 -17.18 -35.24
N ASP A 943 -9.99 -17.67 -34.35
CA ASP A 943 -11.44 -17.41 -34.33
C ASP A 943 -11.85 -16.17 -33.50
N ASN A 944 -12.55 -15.20 -34.13
CA ASN A 944 -13.34 -14.15 -33.47
C ASN A 944 -12.60 -13.34 -32.36
N ILE A 945 -11.44 -12.79 -32.72
CA ILE A 945 -10.56 -11.97 -31.87
C ILE A 945 -10.04 -10.73 -32.63
N ARG A 946 -9.37 -9.81 -31.95
CA ARG A 946 -8.87 -8.55 -32.54
C ARG A 946 -7.81 -8.81 -33.63
N ASP A 947 -6.93 -9.78 -33.43
CA ASP A 947 -5.94 -10.24 -34.41
C ASP A 947 -6.53 -10.82 -35.72
N GLN A 948 -7.85 -11.03 -35.81
CA GLN A 948 -8.51 -11.65 -36.97
C GLN A 948 -8.36 -10.86 -38.29
N GLY A 949 -8.01 -9.57 -38.24
CA GLY A 949 -7.77 -8.71 -39.41
C GLY A 949 -6.32 -8.67 -39.94
N GLY A 950 -5.36 -9.29 -39.23
CA GLY A 950 -3.93 -9.28 -39.56
C GLY A 950 -3.35 -10.68 -39.56
N VAL A 951 -3.51 -11.43 -40.65
CA VAL A 951 -3.06 -12.84 -40.73
C VAL A 951 -1.53 -12.97 -40.78
N ALA A 952 -0.85 -11.90 -41.18
CA ALA A 952 0.60 -11.82 -41.31
C ALA A 952 1.16 -10.54 -40.67
N ASP A 953 2.40 -10.62 -40.22
CA ASP A 953 3.24 -9.50 -39.75
C ASP A 953 2.61 -8.64 -38.64
N ILE A 954 1.94 -9.27 -37.67
CA ILE A 954 1.41 -8.59 -36.48
C ILE A 954 2.60 -8.12 -35.63
N PRO A 955 2.79 -6.81 -35.40
CA PRO A 955 3.88 -6.32 -34.56
C PRO A 955 3.72 -6.77 -33.11
N PHE A 956 4.83 -7.13 -32.44
CA PHE A 956 4.79 -7.59 -31.05
C PHE A 956 4.07 -6.61 -30.12
N GLY A 957 4.37 -5.32 -30.21
CA GLY A 957 3.72 -4.29 -29.38
C GLY A 957 2.23 -4.04 -29.65
N LYS A 958 1.61 -4.76 -30.60
CA LYS A 958 0.18 -4.61 -30.95
C LYS A 958 -0.62 -5.91 -30.91
N GLY A 959 0.05 -7.05 -30.79
CA GLY A 959 -0.55 -8.36 -30.95
C GLY A 959 -1.10 -8.96 -29.66
N ASP A 960 -2.26 -9.63 -29.75
CA ASP A 960 -2.93 -10.27 -28.62
C ASP A 960 -2.06 -11.38 -27.95
N LEU A 961 -0.95 -11.85 -28.56
CA LEU A 961 -0.01 -12.81 -27.98
C LEU A 961 1.24 -12.21 -27.32
N THR A 962 1.45 -10.90 -27.43
CA THR A 962 2.67 -10.22 -26.95
C THR A 962 2.42 -8.81 -26.40
N ASP A 963 1.21 -8.47 -25.96
CA ASP A 963 0.87 -7.11 -25.48
C ASP A 963 0.62 -6.99 -23.97
N ARG A 964 1.12 -7.92 -23.15
CA ARG A 964 0.85 -7.98 -21.70
C ARG A 964 1.22 -6.72 -20.94
N GLN A 965 2.22 -5.98 -21.41
CA GLN A 965 2.58 -4.67 -20.83
C GLN A 965 1.41 -3.67 -20.78
N ALA A 966 0.39 -3.85 -21.63
CA ALA A 966 -0.81 -3.03 -21.62
C ALA A 966 -1.82 -3.42 -20.52
N ALA A 967 -1.87 -4.69 -20.10
CA ALA A 967 -2.85 -5.24 -19.16
C ALA A 967 -3.03 -4.44 -17.85
N PRO A 968 -1.97 -3.89 -17.22
CA PRO A 968 -2.12 -3.08 -16.02
C PRO A 968 -2.92 -1.77 -16.23
N THR A 969 -2.98 -1.23 -17.44
CA THR A 969 -3.54 0.12 -17.69
C THR A 969 -4.90 0.13 -18.39
N THR A 970 -5.24 -0.96 -19.08
CA THR A 970 -6.40 -1.14 -19.97
C THR A 970 -7.72 -1.46 -19.26
N GLY A 971 -7.70 -1.70 -17.95
CA GLY A 971 -8.89 -2.03 -17.16
C GLY A 971 -9.13 -3.52 -17.02
N ASP A 972 -9.95 -3.91 -16.05
CA ASP A 972 -10.07 -5.30 -15.61
C ASP A 972 -11.21 -6.09 -16.31
N VAL A 973 -10.89 -7.30 -16.77
CA VAL A 973 -11.86 -8.19 -17.44
C VAL A 973 -12.92 -8.73 -16.46
N ILE A 974 -12.56 -8.99 -15.19
CA ILE A 974 -13.50 -9.49 -14.17
C ILE A 974 -14.62 -8.47 -13.91
N LYS A 975 -14.29 -7.17 -13.95
CA LYS A 975 -15.21 -6.03 -13.80
C LYS A 975 -15.88 -5.60 -15.10
N LYS A 976 -15.57 -6.26 -16.22
CA LYS A 976 -16.08 -5.94 -17.56
C LYS A 976 -15.66 -4.55 -18.06
N ASN A 977 -14.54 -4.02 -17.55
CA ASN A 977 -13.93 -2.78 -18.03
C ASN A 977 -12.95 -3.03 -19.19
N SER A 978 -12.56 -4.29 -19.39
CA SER A 978 -11.84 -4.79 -20.56
C SER A 978 -12.52 -6.08 -21.07
N LYS A 979 -12.26 -6.47 -22.31
CA LYS A 979 -12.85 -7.66 -22.93
C LYS A 979 -11.82 -8.78 -22.99
N ILE A 980 -12.23 -10.00 -22.67
CA ILE A 980 -11.33 -11.15 -22.73
C ILE A 980 -10.79 -11.40 -24.15
N GLN A 981 -11.50 -10.97 -25.19
CA GLN A 981 -11.06 -11.10 -26.59
C GLN A 981 -9.84 -10.24 -26.94
N ASP A 982 -9.49 -9.27 -26.09
CA ASP A 982 -8.33 -8.40 -26.28
C ASP A 982 -7.03 -9.01 -25.71
N TRP A 983 -7.12 -10.17 -25.04
CA TRP A 983 -5.99 -10.79 -24.31
C TRP A 983 -5.74 -12.24 -24.67
N VAL A 984 -6.57 -12.82 -25.54
CA VAL A 984 -6.45 -14.24 -25.87
C VAL A 984 -6.73 -14.50 -27.33
N VAL A 985 -6.04 -15.50 -27.85
CA VAL A 985 -6.25 -16.09 -29.17
C VAL A 985 -6.97 -17.41 -29.03
N ARG A 986 -7.88 -17.72 -29.95
CA ARG A 986 -8.77 -18.90 -29.83
C ARG A 986 -8.79 -19.72 -31.11
N TYR A 987 -8.75 -21.03 -30.94
CA TYR A 987 -8.99 -22.00 -32.01
C TYR A 987 -10.11 -22.96 -31.58
N LYS A 988 -11.24 -22.90 -32.28
CA LYS A 988 -12.44 -23.72 -32.09
C LYS A 988 -12.37 -25.00 -32.92
N THR A 989 -11.82 -24.94 -34.13
CA THR A 989 -11.67 -26.11 -35.01
C THR A 989 -10.47 -26.94 -34.58
N PRO A 990 -10.59 -28.28 -34.50
CA PRO A 990 -9.48 -29.13 -34.08
C PRO A 990 -8.33 -29.22 -35.10
N ALA A 991 -8.44 -28.56 -36.25
CA ALA A 991 -7.43 -28.56 -37.29
C ALA A 991 -6.07 -28.07 -36.77
N PRO A 992 -4.96 -28.58 -37.33
CA PRO A 992 -3.63 -28.09 -36.99
C PRO A 992 -3.49 -26.61 -37.37
N PHE A 993 -2.68 -25.88 -36.61
CA PHE A 993 -2.35 -24.49 -36.88
C PHE A 993 -0.91 -24.19 -36.49
N ALA A 994 -0.35 -23.11 -37.05
CA ALA A 994 0.99 -22.66 -36.74
C ALA A 994 1.02 -21.17 -36.45
N ILE A 995 1.95 -20.78 -35.58
CA ILE A 995 2.29 -19.39 -35.27
C ILE A 995 3.76 -19.22 -35.63
N THR A 996 4.08 -18.29 -36.53
CA THR A 996 5.46 -18.01 -36.94
C THR A 996 5.86 -16.62 -36.51
N PHE A 997 6.91 -16.51 -35.71
CA PHE A 997 7.53 -15.29 -35.22
C PHE A 997 8.73 -14.93 -36.10
N ASP A 998 8.93 -13.64 -36.37
CA ASP A 998 10.12 -13.05 -37.00
C ASP A 998 10.73 -12.01 -36.04
N LEU A 999 11.94 -12.27 -35.55
CA LEU A 999 12.70 -11.41 -34.65
C LEU A 999 13.48 -10.30 -35.36
N THR A 1000 13.23 -10.11 -36.67
CA THR A 1000 13.89 -9.20 -37.63
C THR A 1000 15.35 -9.54 -37.96
N VAL A 1001 16.11 -9.96 -36.95
CA VAL A 1001 17.51 -10.38 -37.04
C VAL A 1001 17.74 -11.70 -36.30
N PRO A 1002 18.70 -12.55 -36.72
CA PRO A 1002 19.05 -13.74 -35.96
C PRO A 1002 19.51 -13.40 -34.54
N ARG A 1003 18.96 -14.11 -33.55
CA ARG A 1003 19.33 -14.01 -32.13
C ARG A 1003 19.44 -15.40 -31.52
N ASP A 1004 20.29 -15.55 -30.51
CA ASP A 1004 20.35 -16.81 -29.77
C ASP A 1004 19.06 -17.00 -28.97
N LEU A 1005 18.41 -18.14 -29.17
CA LEU A 1005 17.16 -18.50 -28.49
C LEU A 1005 17.39 -19.72 -27.62
N GLN A 1006 16.78 -19.73 -26.44
CA GLN A 1006 16.96 -20.83 -25.49
C GLN A 1006 15.67 -21.35 -24.86
N ARG A 1007 14.64 -20.49 -24.75
CA ARG A 1007 13.39 -20.88 -24.10
C ARG A 1007 12.18 -20.21 -24.75
N ILE A 1008 11.06 -20.90 -24.75
CA ILE A 1008 9.75 -20.36 -25.14
C ILE A 1008 8.73 -20.69 -24.05
N HIS A 1009 7.97 -19.70 -23.60
CA HIS A 1009 6.82 -19.92 -22.73
C HIS A 1009 5.54 -19.81 -23.55
N VAL A 1010 4.61 -20.74 -23.32
CA VAL A 1010 3.27 -20.71 -23.89
C VAL A 1010 2.25 -20.82 -22.75
N PHE A 1011 1.43 -19.79 -22.58
CA PHE A 1011 0.35 -19.77 -21.61
C PHE A 1011 -0.98 -20.09 -22.31
N TYR A 1012 -1.63 -21.19 -21.90
CA TYR A 1012 -2.79 -21.71 -22.64
C TYR A 1012 -3.83 -22.42 -21.78
N THR A 1013 -5.07 -22.47 -22.29
CA THR A 1013 -6.18 -23.26 -21.76
C THR A 1013 -6.68 -24.23 -22.83
N GLY A 1014 -6.94 -25.48 -22.43
CA GLY A 1014 -7.51 -26.53 -23.29
C GLY A 1014 -6.51 -27.63 -23.65
N PRO A 1015 -6.94 -28.64 -24.42
CA PRO A 1015 -6.11 -29.81 -24.74
C PRO A 1015 -5.03 -29.46 -25.77
N LEU A 1016 -3.77 -29.75 -25.42
CA LEU A 1016 -2.63 -29.75 -26.33
C LEU A 1016 -2.45 -31.17 -26.87
N SER A 1017 -2.57 -31.37 -28.19
CA SER A 1017 -2.38 -32.71 -28.81
C SER A 1017 -0.98 -32.92 -29.41
N GLY A 1018 -0.13 -31.91 -29.30
CA GLY A 1018 1.25 -31.93 -29.78
C GLY A 1018 1.66 -30.52 -30.21
N LEU A 1019 2.91 -30.17 -29.96
CA LEU A 1019 3.53 -28.92 -30.40
C LEU A 1019 4.95 -29.20 -30.89
N THR A 1020 5.24 -28.85 -32.14
CA THR A 1020 6.60 -28.85 -32.69
C THR A 1020 7.11 -27.42 -32.76
N VAL A 1021 8.31 -27.19 -32.21
CA VAL A 1021 9.02 -25.91 -32.31
C VAL A 1021 10.15 -26.06 -33.32
N ALA A 1022 10.12 -25.25 -34.36
CA ALA A 1022 11.18 -25.17 -35.35
C ALA A 1022 11.75 -23.76 -35.45
N THR A 1023 13.04 -23.65 -35.73
CA THR A 1023 13.75 -22.37 -35.91
C THR A 1023 14.37 -22.27 -37.30
N SER A 1024 14.54 -21.04 -37.77
CA SER A 1024 15.21 -20.75 -39.05
C SER A 1024 15.92 -19.40 -39.00
N THR A 1025 17.02 -19.26 -39.74
CA THR A 1025 17.71 -17.97 -39.92
C THR A 1025 17.23 -17.22 -41.16
N ASN A 1026 16.67 -17.91 -42.14
CA ASN A 1026 16.28 -17.37 -43.45
C ASN A 1026 14.79 -17.57 -43.81
N GLY A 1027 14.03 -18.27 -42.98
CA GLY A 1027 12.60 -18.55 -43.18
C GLY A 1027 12.31 -19.70 -44.16
N GLN A 1028 13.36 -20.28 -44.77
CA GLN A 1028 13.25 -21.39 -45.72
C GLN A 1028 13.76 -22.71 -45.12
N ASP A 1029 14.92 -22.67 -44.45
CA ASP A 1029 15.55 -23.84 -43.85
C ASP A 1029 15.13 -23.95 -42.39
N TRP A 1030 14.21 -24.88 -42.10
CA TRP A 1030 13.64 -25.08 -40.77
C TRP A 1030 14.28 -26.27 -40.06
N ARG A 1031 14.76 -26.03 -38.84
CA ARG A 1031 15.26 -27.08 -37.94
C ARG A 1031 14.31 -27.24 -36.76
N VAL A 1032 13.84 -28.45 -36.51
CA VAL A 1032 13.10 -28.77 -35.27
C VAL A 1032 14.07 -28.72 -34.10
N VAL A 1033 13.73 -27.94 -33.08
CA VAL A 1033 14.54 -27.76 -31.86
C VAL A 1033 13.89 -28.34 -30.62
N ALA A 1034 12.56 -28.48 -30.61
CA ALA A 1034 11.83 -29.13 -29.53
C ALA A 1034 10.50 -29.70 -30.02
N GLU A 1035 10.04 -30.74 -29.34
CA GLU A 1035 8.71 -31.32 -29.52
C GLU A 1035 8.08 -31.55 -28.15
N GLN A 1036 6.80 -31.23 -28.04
CA GLN A 1036 6.00 -31.42 -26.85
C GLN A 1036 4.84 -32.33 -27.19
N GLY A 1037 4.64 -33.36 -26.36
CA GLY A 1037 3.60 -34.36 -26.54
C GLY A 1037 2.21 -33.85 -26.16
N GLU A 1038 1.29 -34.79 -25.98
CA GLU A 1038 -0.06 -34.48 -25.54
C GLU A 1038 -0.08 -34.00 -24.07
N ALA A 1039 -0.83 -32.94 -23.80
CA ALA A 1039 -1.12 -32.46 -22.46
C ALA A 1039 -2.60 -32.04 -22.34
N VAL A 1040 -3.22 -32.38 -21.22
CA VAL A 1040 -4.62 -32.03 -20.95
C VAL A 1040 -4.67 -30.98 -19.85
N THR A 1041 -5.06 -29.76 -20.22
CA THR A 1041 -5.32 -28.69 -19.25
C THR A 1041 -6.82 -28.67 -18.92
N PRO A 1042 -7.21 -28.79 -17.63
CA PRO A 1042 -8.60 -28.70 -17.23
C PRO A 1042 -9.28 -27.40 -17.70
N PRO A 1043 -10.61 -27.40 -17.90
CA PRO A 1043 -11.33 -26.18 -18.24
C PRO A 1043 -11.11 -25.10 -17.18
N ARG A 1044 -10.80 -23.87 -17.63
CA ARG A 1044 -10.51 -22.70 -16.78
C ARG A 1044 -9.18 -22.76 -16.01
N ASP A 1045 -8.31 -23.71 -16.32
CA ASP A 1045 -6.89 -23.61 -15.96
C ASP A 1045 -6.12 -22.91 -17.10
N VAL A 1046 -5.16 -22.08 -16.73
CA VAL A 1046 -4.14 -21.52 -17.63
C VAL A 1046 -2.83 -22.21 -17.28
N ALA A 1047 -2.45 -23.19 -18.11
CA ALA A 1047 -1.18 -23.88 -18.00
C ALA A 1047 -0.07 -23.03 -18.62
N GLU A 1048 1.13 -23.19 -18.10
CA GLU A 1048 2.36 -22.67 -18.69
C GLU A 1048 3.17 -23.86 -19.20
N LEU A 1049 3.56 -23.81 -20.46
CA LEU A 1049 4.50 -24.73 -21.09
C LEU A 1049 5.80 -23.98 -21.36
N ALA A 1050 6.82 -24.27 -20.55
CA ALA A 1050 8.18 -23.80 -20.75
C ALA A 1050 8.95 -24.82 -21.61
N ILE A 1051 9.39 -24.40 -22.80
CA ILE A 1051 10.09 -25.23 -23.77
C ILE A 1051 11.54 -24.75 -23.83
N GLU A 1052 12.44 -25.57 -23.30
CA GLU A 1052 13.88 -25.29 -23.31
C GLU A 1052 14.58 -26.08 -24.41
N PHE A 1053 15.57 -25.46 -25.05
CA PHE A 1053 16.42 -26.11 -26.05
C PHE A 1053 17.81 -25.48 -26.05
N THR A 1054 18.78 -26.17 -26.64
CA THR A 1054 20.16 -25.68 -26.71
C THR A 1054 20.21 -24.33 -27.44
N PRO A 1055 20.85 -23.29 -26.84
CA PRO A 1055 20.97 -21.97 -27.45
C PRO A 1055 21.49 -22.04 -28.89
N ALA A 1056 20.76 -21.43 -29.82
CA ALA A 1056 21.15 -21.37 -31.23
C ALA A 1056 20.61 -20.10 -31.91
N PRO A 1057 21.34 -19.53 -32.89
CA PRO A 1057 20.91 -18.34 -33.60
C PRO A 1057 19.72 -18.65 -34.50
N ALA A 1058 18.64 -17.90 -34.33
CA ALA A 1058 17.46 -17.99 -35.16
C ALA A 1058 16.82 -16.61 -35.32
N ARG A 1059 16.32 -16.33 -36.52
CA ARG A 1059 15.50 -15.15 -36.80
C ARG A 1059 14.02 -15.50 -36.68
N PHE A 1060 13.66 -16.67 -37.19
CA PHE A 1060 12.29 -17.15 -37.23
C PHE A 1060 12.07 -18.30 -36.27
N VAL A 1061 10.91 -18.30 -35.63
CA VAL A 1061 10.46 -19.38 -34.73
C VAL A 1061 9.05 -19.78 -35.16
N ARG A 1062 8.82 -21.08 -35.40
CA ARG A 1062 7.51 -21.61 -35.76
C ARG A 1062 7.06 -22.59 -34.71
N LEU A 1063 5.91 -22.30 -34.10
CA LEU A 1063 5.18 -23.20 -33.22
C LEU A 1063 4.07 -23.85 -34.02
N SER A 1064 4.18 -25.15 -34.28
CA SER A 1064 3.19 -25.95 -35.02
C SER A 1064 2.39 -26.83 -34.07
N PHE A 1065 1.12 -26.50 -33.88
CA PHE A 1065 0.20 -27.23 -33.02
C PHE A 1065 -0.51 -28.32 -33.84
N ALA A 1066 -0.44 -29.56 -33.34
CA ALA A 1066 -1.01 -30.73 -33.99
C ALA A 1066 -2.54 -30.71 -33.98
N GLU A 1067 -3.14 -31.54 -34.85
CA GLU A 1067 -4.58 -31.76 -34.86
C GLU A 1067 -5.07 -32.26 -33.49
N ARG A 1068 -6.12 -31.61 -32.96
CA ARG A 1068 -6.61 -31.88 -31.60
C ARG A 1068 -7.60 -33.04 -31.58
N LYS A 1069 -7.36 -34.01 -30.68
CA LYS A 1069 -8.23 -35.18 -30.47
C LYS A 1069 -9.47 -34.81 -29.64
N GLY A 1070 -10.37 -33.98 -30.19
CA GLY A 1070 -11.65 -33.68 -29.53
C GLY A 1070 -12.31 -32.35 -29.91
N LYS A 1071 -13.56 -32.17 -29.49
CA LYS A 1071 -14.33 -30.93 -29.65
C LYS A 1071 -14.09 -30.04 -28.43
N GLY A 1072 -13.14 -29.12 -28.50
CA GLY A 1072 -12.82 -28.19 -27.41
C GLY A 1072 -12.14 -26.94 -27.94
N MET A 1073 -12.35 -25.79 -27.29
CA MET A 1073 -11.66 -24.55 -27.63
C MET A 1073 -10.25 -24.59 -27.04
N PHE A 1074 -9.23 -24.27 -27.84
CA PHE A 1074 -7.87 -24.02 -27.37
C PHE A 1074 -7.68 -22.51 -27.32
N VAL A 1075 -7.20 -22.02 -26.19
CA VAL A 1075 -7.02 -20.60 -25.93
C VAL A 1075 -5.56 -20.38 -25.58
N ILE A 1076 -4.91 -19.45 -26.25
CA ILE A 1076 -3.56 -19.00 -25.92
C ILE A 1076 -3.69 -17.60 -25.38
N SER A 1077 -3.23 -17.37 -24.15
CA SER A 1077 -3.21 -16.02 -23.57
C SER A 1077 -1.91 -15.30 -23.89
N GLU A 1078 -0.78 -16.01 -23.92
CA GLU A 1078 0.52 -15.39 -24.12
C GLU A 1078 1.56 -16.36 -24.67
N ILE A 1079 2.49 -15.82 -25.47
CA ILE A 1079 3.74 -16.48 -25.84
C ILE A 1079 4.90 -15.53 -25.52
N GLU A 1080 5.95 -16.06 -24.90
CA GLU A 1080 7.21 -15.35 -24.69
C GLU A 1080 8.35 -16.13 -25.34
N ILE A 1081 9.23 -15.45 -26.11
CA ILE A 1081 10.44 -16.05 -26.69
C ILE A 1081 11.65 -15.46 -25.97
N TRP A 1082 12.51 -16.31 -25.44
CA TRP A 1082 13.62 -15.92 -24.58
C TRP A 1082 14.98 -16.27 -25.18
N GLY A 1083 15.91 -15.32 -25.06
CA GLY A 1083 17.33 -15.46 -25.37
C GLY A 1083 18.21 -15.34 -24.11
N PRO A 1084 19.51 -15.67 -24.22
CA PRO A 1084 20.48 -15.57 -23.14
C PRO A 1084 20.71 -14.17 -22.62
#